data_AF-A0A847YCZ3-F1
#
_entry.id   AF-A0A847YCZ3-F1
#
_cell.length_a   1.000
_cell.length_b   1.000
_cell.length_c   1.000
_cell.angle_alpha   90.00
_cell.angle_beta   90.00
_cell.angle_gamma   90.00
#
_symmetry.space_group_name_H-M   'P 1'
#
loop_
_entity.id
_entity.type
_entity.pdbx_description
1 polymer ?
#
loop_
_entity_poly.entity_id
_entity_poly.type
_entity_poly.pdbx_seq_one_letter_code
_entity_poly.pdbx_strand_id
1 'polypeptide(L)'
;LAAVRELLERYRDHPSLAGLGIQISAYGYVQLPGPEWGMDDATAARFEEETGIDLPESGENRFALRAELLLGRYRSQWLRWRAQRMESFYTRVYQELAAVRPDGKLLLLAPTMFVGRDWEDRLRPSLLERPDPTQVGLETGLQPRNFYTQPNIVFLQPRRMVGFADFSVRSAEYEMAQLLRGLQGSSRSPVPGVLFYHPPQELRLTGFDAVSPIQPSYLSILTQPTVGGWEARRRFSLALGESDAQIMCDGGWRIPRGQEPMLRTWFAAYRRLPNLPFQDLAPEEVGATTQPVRIRKAQRGSEWFFYFVNEAAFPVTVQAKLRFPAGTAFRELSGARSLPPPRGGDDGTALWTLELEPYDLLAVRASSLDVSFQEVKVVWPREATQAVATLVRELNERAATLSSPPAYAALENAEFEPRSGEAAVPGWNASAPSGGEIRLDREFRHGGESSLFMASNGSQVGLVSRPFPAPRTGRLTISLWVRTRNPRLQPPLRVVLAGEQRGQPFVRFAEVGVSPSGRGVPALDVDWSPIVIEVRDLPMTGLSPLQLQFALTGPGEVWIDDVQLCELAFTKGERLELFKLIAPVEAKFRNGEIADCIRMLEGFWPQYLVRNVPRSDILVGRKTEPPPRPQAQTPPPKQPEKTAGFLGRVRGMLPERLRF
;
A
#
# COMPACT_ATOMS: atom_id res chain seq x y z
N LEU A 1 -26.62 -23.30 3.75
CA LEU A 1 -26.98 -23.18 2.31
C LEU A 1 -28.45 -22.85 2.07
N ALA A 2 -29.37 -23.03 3.03
CA ALA A 2 -30.81 -22.75 2.85
C ALA A 2 -31.12 -21.36 2.24
N ALA A 3 -30.50 -20.30 2.75
CA ALA A 3 -30.68 -18.94 2.21
C ALA A 3 -30.27 -18.79 0.73
N VAL A 4 -29.26 -19.55 0.28
CA VAL A 4 -28.86 -19.56 -1.14
C VAL A 4 -29.95 -20.22 -1.99
N ARG A 5 -30.48 -21.38 -1.55
CA ARG A 5 -31.57 -22.06 -2.26
C ARG A 5 -32.81 -21.21 -2.36
N GLU A 6 -33.23 -20.60 -1.24
CA GLU A 6 -34.40 -19.73 -1.20
C GLU A 6 -34.30 -18.59 -2.23
N LEU A 7 -33.15 -17.92 -2.29
CA LEU A 7 -32.90 -16.87 -3.29
C LEU A 7 -33.00 -17.42 -4.71
N LEU A 8 -32.32 -18.53 -5.00
CA LEU A 8 -32.27 -19.10 -6.34
C LEU A 8 -33.63 -19.60 -6.81
N GLU A 9 -34.37 -20.30 -5.95
CA GLU A 9 -35.71 -20.79 -6.24
C GLU A 9 -36.68 -19.64 -6.50
N ARG A 10 -36.59 -18.56 -5.71
CA ARG A 10 -37.45 -17.38 -5.84
C ARG A 10 -37.26 -16.64 -7.16
N TYR A 11 -36.02 -16.57 -7.66
CA TYR A 11 -35.68 -15.79 -8.86
C TYR A 11 -35.36 -16.64 -10.08
N ARG A 12 -35.53 -17.96 -10.03
CA ARG A 12 -35.14 -18.90 -11.09
C ARG A 12 -35.69 -18.55 -12.47
N ASP A 13 -36.92 -18.03 -12.51
CA ASP A 13 -37.64 -17.71 -13.74
C ASP A 13 -37.41 -16.25 -14.18
N HIS A 14 -36.62 -15.46 -13.42
CA HIS A 14 -36.37 -14.06 -13.71
C HIS A 14 -35.26 -13.92 -14.78
N PRO A 15 -35.49 -13.21 -15.90
CA PRO A 15 -34.55 -13.14 -17.03
C PRO A 15 -33.22 -12.44 -16.69
N SER A 16 -33.18 -11.69 -15.59
CA SER A 16 -31.94 -11.04 -15.10
C SER A 16 -31.11 -11.91 -14.15
N LEU A 17 -31.57 -13.12 -13.79
CA LEU A 17 -30.78 -14.03 -12.96
C LEU A 17 -29.65 -14.65 -13.80
N ALA A 18 -28.47 -14.03 -13.77
CA ALA A 18 -27.28 -14.52 -14.46
C ALA A 18 -26.30 -15.31 -13.57
N GLY A 19 -26.53 -15.32 -12.26
CA GLY A 19 -25.62 -15.94 -11.29
C GLY A 19 -25.86 -15.45 -9.87
N LEU A 20 -24.92 -15.77 -8.98
CA LEU A 20 -24.94 -15.41 -7.56
C LEU A 20 -23.66 -14.68 -7.19
N GLY A 21 -23.78 -13.51 -6.55
CA GLY A 21 -22.63 -12.81 -5.96
C GLY A 21 -22.57 -13.01 -4.45
N ILE A 22 -21.42 -13.42 -3.91
CA ILE A 22 -21.17 -13.48 -2.46
C ILE A 22 -20.16 -12.41 -2.09
N GLN A 23 -20.58 -11.46 -1.25
CA GLN A 23 -19.69 -10.46 -0.68
C GLN A 23 -18.89 -11.03 0.48
N ILE A 24 -17.58 -11.04 0.31
CA ILE A 24 -16.55 -11.45 1.25
C ILE A 24 -16.07 -10.22 2.02
N SER A 25 -16.04 -10.35 3.35
CA SER A 25 -15.68 -9.29 4.28
C SER A 25 -14.89 -9.87 5.44
N ALA A 26 -13.91 -9.12 5.95
CA ALA A 26 -13.15 -9.44 7.15
C ALA A 26 -14.03 -9.65 8.41
N TYR A 27 -15.22 -9.06 8.41
CA TYR A 27 -16.20 -9.18 9.50
C TYR A 27 -17.34 -10.17 9.18
N GLY A 28 -17.24 -10.91 8.09
CA GLY A 28 -18.26 -11.87 7.63
C GLY A 28 -17.88 -13.32 7.92
N TYR A 29 -18.85 -14.23 7.69
CA TYR A 29 -18.67 -15.67 7.91
C TYR A 29 -18.18 -16.45 6.68
N VAL A 30 -17.87 -15.74 5.58
CA VAL A 30 -17.45 -16.34 4.30
C VAL A 30 -15.93 -16.21 4.05
N GLN A 31 -15.18 -15.74 5.04
CA GLN A 31 -13.74 -15.91 5.14
C GLN A 31 -13.39 -16.20 6.59
N LEU A 32 -12.14 -16.59 6.84
CA LEU A 32 -11.63 -16.76 8.20
C LEU A 32 -11.02 -15.44 8.69
N PRO A 33 -11.23 -15.05 9.98
CA PRO A 33 -10.69 -13.80 10.51
C PRO A 33 -9.16 -13.80 10.60
N GLY A 34 -8.56 -14.94 10.95
CA GLY A 34 -7.12 -15.06 11.08
C GLY A 34 -6.65 -16.46 11.50
N PRO A 35 -5.32 -16.67 11.59
CA PRO A 35 -4.73 -17.97 11.84
C PRO A 35 -5.12 -18.66 13.15
N GLU A 36 -5.42 -17.86 14.16
CA GLU A 36 -5.80 -18.26 15.52
C GLU A 36 -7.25 -18.75 15.65
N TRP A 37 -8.07 -18.57 14.61
CA TRP A 37 -9.49 -18.96 14.64
C TRP A 37 -9.73 -20.42 14.22
N GLY A 38 -10.74 -21.04 14.85
CA GLY A 38 -11.21 -22.39 14.53
C GLY A 38 -10.44 -23.50 15.25
N MET A 39 -9.96 -23.28 16.48
CA MET A 39 -9.24 -24.29 17.28
C MET A 39 -10.12 -24.97 18.34
N ASP A 40 -11.44 -24.91 18.16
CA ASP A 40 -12.40 -25.65 18.99
C ASP A 40 -12.22 -27.17 18.83
N ASP A 41 -12.73 -27.93 19.79
CA ASP A 41 -12.55 -29.38 19.85
C ASP A 41 -13.05 -30.09 18.58
N ALA A 42 -14.16 -29.64 17.98
CA ALA A 42 -14.71 -30.28 16.78
C ALA A 42 -13.88 -29.96 15.53
N THR A 43 -13.32 -28.75 15.42
CA THR A 43 -12.45 -28.40 14.29
C THR A 43 -11.07 -29.04 14.41
N ALA A 44 -10.51 -29.13 15.62
CA ALA A 44 -9.26 -29.84 15.89
C ALA A 44 -9.38 -31.33 15.52
N ALA A 45 -10.41 -32.02 16.01
CA ALA A 45 -10.63 -33.44 15.73
C ALA A 45 -10.73 -33.72 14.21
N ARG A 46 -11.43 -32.86 13.45
CA ARG A 46 -11.49 -33.00 11.98
C ARG A 46 -10.14 -32.79 11.31
N PHE A 47 -9.33 -31.85 11.81
CA PHE A 47 -7.99 -31.63 11.28
C PHE A 47 -7.07 -32.82 11.57
N GLU A 48 -7.12 -33.36 12.80
CA GLU A 48 -6.38 -34.56 13.19
C GLU A 48 -6.77 -35.76 12.30
N GLU A 49 -8.07 -36.01 12.14
CA GLU A 49 -8.60 -37.10 11.32
C GLU A 49 -8.15 -37.00 9.85
N GLU A 50 -8.25 -35.81 9.25
CA GLU A 50 -7.95 -35.64 7.83
C GLU A 50 -6.46 -35.50 7.51
N THR A 51 -5.63 -35.11 8.49
CA THR A 51 -4.18 -34.84 8.26
C THR A 51 -3.26 -35.84 8.94
N GLY A 52 -3.74 -36.60 9.93
CA GLY A 52 -2.94 -37.48 10.76
C GLY A 52 -1.95 -36.74 11.68
N ILE A 53 -2.16 -35.45 11.93
CA ILE A 53 -1.35 -34.65 12.86
C ILE A 53 -2.02 -34.68 14.23
N ASP A 54 -1.36 -35.28 15.21
CA ASP A 54 -1.88 -35.34 16.59
C ASP A 54 -1.87 -33.96 17.25
N LEU A 55 -2.99 -33.59 17.87
CA LEU A 55 -3.16 -32.40 18.69
C LEU A 55 -3.62 -32.80 20.11
N PRO A 56 -3.45 -31.91 21.10
CA PRO A 56 -3.96 -32.16 22.45
C PRO A 56 -5.49 -32.27 22.46
N GLU A 57 -6.05 -33.43 22.80
CA GLU A 57 -7.50 -33.67 22.84
C GLU A 57 -8.17 -33.21 24.14
N SER A 58 -7.45 -33.25 25.28
CA SER A 58 -8.01 -33.03 26.62
C SER A 58 -7.11 -32.18 27.53
N GLY A 59 -7.66 -31.71 28.65
CA GLY A 59 -6.97 -30.84 29.62
C GLY A 59 -7.35 -29.36 29.51
N GLU A 60 -7.13 -28.62 30.59
CA GLU A 60 -7.47 -27.19 30.68
C GLU A 60 -6.63 -26.33 29.73
N ASN A 61 -5.35 -26.69 29.53
CA ASN A 61 -4.42 -25.98 28.68
C ASN A 61 -4.44 -26.40 27.20
N ARG A 62 -5.36 -27.30 26.80
CA ARG A 62 -5.36 -27.89 25.45
C ARG A 62 -5.42 -26.85 24.34
N PHE A 63 -6.20 -25.78 24.51
CA PHE A 63 -6.33 -24.71 23.51
C PHE A 63 -5.01 -23.93 23.33
N ALA A 64 -4.30 -23.65 24.42
CA ALA A 64 -3.01 -22.96 24.35
C ALA A 64 -1.95 -23.83 23.67
N LEU A 65 -1.90 -25.13 23.99
CA LEU A 65 -0.98 -26.08 23.37
C LEU A 65 -1.29 -26.29 21.89
N ARG A 66 -2.58 -26.38 21.51
CA ARG A 66 -3.00 -26.40 20.11
C ARG A 66 -2.56 -25.14 19.37
N ALA A 67 -2.76 -23.97 19.97
CA ALA A 67 -2.33 -22.71 19.37
C ALA A 67 -0.82 -22.67 19.16
N GLU A 68 -0.01 -23.13 20.12
CA GLU A 68 1.43 -23.22 19.98
C GLU A 68 1.86 -24.13 18.80
N LEU A 69 1.25 -25.31 18.69
CA LEU A 69 1.53 -26.26 17.61
C LEU A 69 1.06 -25.76 16.24
N LEU A 70 -0.18 -25.28 16.15
CA LEU A 70 -0.83 -24.87 14.90
C LEU A 70 -0.38 -23.49 14.41
N LEU A 71 0.12 -22.61 15.29
CA LEU A 71 0.69 -21.32 14.89
C LEU A 71 2.21 -21.39 14.75
N GLY A 72 2.86 -22.41 15.32
CA GLY A 72 4.27 -22.73 15.16
C GLY A 72 4.50 -23.84 14.14
N ARG A 73 4.82 -25.04 14.62
CA ARG A 73 5.32 -26.18 13.83
C ARG A 73 4.42 -26.57 12.65
N TYR A 74 3.10 -26.59 12.85
CA TYR A 74 2.13 -27.07 11.87
C TYR A 74 1.39 -25.94 11.14
N ARG A 75 1.90 -24.70 11.21
CA ARG A 75 1.24 -23.52 10.65
C ARG A 75 0.88 -23.66 9.18
N SER A 76 1.80 -24.16 8.36
CA SER A 76 1.55 -24.27 6.92
C SER A 76 0.46 -25.31 6.60
N GLN A 77 0.43 -26.44 7.31
CA GLN A 77 -0.56 -27.49 7.15
C GLN A 77 -1.94 -26.99 7.60
N TRP A 78 -1.99 -26.35 8.77
CA TRP A 78 -3.20 -25.75 9.33
C TRP A 78 -3.83 -24.72 8.38
N LEU A 79 -3.02 -23.81 7.84
CA LEU A 79 -3.45 -22.78 6.91
C LEU A 79 -3.97 -23.36 5.59
N ARG A 80 -3.27 -24.34 5.01
CA ARG A 80 -3.69 -25.00 3.76
C ARG A 80 -4.99 -25.79 3.92
N TRP A 81 -5.10 -26.58 4.99
CA TRP A 81 -6.30 -27.36 5.27
C TRP A 81 -7.54 -26.47 5.39
N ARG A 82 -7.45 -25.36 6.13
CA ARG A 82 -8.54 -24.39 6.25
C ARG A 82 -8.95 -23.77 4.92
N ALA A 83 -7.98 -23.42 4.08
CA ALA A 83 -8.28 -22.91 2.74
C ALA A 83 -9.01 -23.94 1.86
N GLN A 84 -8.66 -25.23 1.97
CA GLN A 84 -9.37 -26.32 1.28
C GLN A 84 -10.81 -26.52 1.79
N ARG A 85 -11.04 -26.34 3.10
CA ARG A 85 -12.40 -26.37 3.67
C ARG A 85 -13.26 -25.22 3.15
N MET A 86 -12.70 -24.02 3.04
CA MET A 86 -13.38 -22.86 2.45
C MET A 86 -13.67 -23.07 0.96
N GLU A 87 -12.71 -23.60 0.19
CA GLU A 87 -12.92 -23.98 -1.20
C GLU A 87 -14.08 -24.96 -1.35
N SER A 88 -14.10 -26.03 -0.54
CA SER A 88 -15.19 -27.02 -0.52
C SER A 88 -16.54 -26.39 -0.21
N PHE A 89 -16.58 -25.40 0.69
CA PHE A 89 -17.79 -24.62 0.97
C PHE A 89 -18.29 -23.87 -0.28
N TYR A 90 -17.41 -23.16 -1.00
CA TYR A 90 -17.79 -22.44 -2.22
C TYR A 90 -18.19 -23.36 -3.36
N THR A 91 -17.54 -24.52 -3.51
CA THR A 91 -17.97 -25.53 -4.48
C THR A 91 -19.37 -26.03 -4.18
N ARG A 92 -19.72 -26.25 -2.90
CA ARG A 92 -21.09 -26.62 -2.51
C ARG A 92 -22.10 -25.51 -2.79
N VAL A 93 -21.75 -24.25 -2.54
CA VAL A 93 -22.60 -23.10 -2.93
C VAL A 93 -22.84 -23.09 -4.44
N TYR A 94 -21.79 -23.29 -5.23
CA TYR A 94 -21.90 -23.33 -6.68
C TYR A 94 -22.78 -24.49 -7.17
N GLN A 95 -22.71 -25.66 -6.53
CA GLN A 95 -23.59 -26.80 -6.86
C GLN A 95 -25.07 -26.46 -6.70
N GLU A 96 -25.44 -25.70 -5.65
CA GLU A 96 -26.82 -25.21 -5.47
C GLU A 96 -27.24 -24.26 -6.61
N LEU A 97 -26.34 -23.35 -7.03
CA LEU A 97 -26.58 -22.48 -8.18
C LEU A 97 -26.72 -23.28 -9.48
N ALA A 98 -25.80 -24.20 -9.75
CA ALA A 98 -25.78 -24.97 -10.98
C ALA A 98 -27.02 -25.87 -11.14
N ALA A 99 -27.61 -26.33 -10.04
CA ALA A 99 -28.86 -27.09 -10.04
C ALA A 99 -30.06 -26.29 -10.57
N VAL A 100 -30.08 -24.97 -10.34
CA VAL A 100 -31.15 -24.08 -10.82
C VAL A 100 -30.77 -23.41 -12.15
N ARG A 101 -29.50 -23.02 -12.30
CA ARG A 101 -28.99 -22.31 -13.47
C ARG A 101 -27.59 -22.79 -13.87
N PRO A 102 -27.48 -23.81 -14.75
CA PRO A 102 -26.21 -24.46 -15.09
C PRO A 102 -25.13 -23.57 -15.73
N ASP A 103 -25.53 -22.50 -16.42
CA ASP A 103 -24.64 -21.49 -17.03
C ASP A 103 -24.35 -20.32 -16.08
N GLY A 104 -24.94 -20.31 -14.88
CA GLY A 104 -24.78 -19.27 -13.88
C GLY A 104 -23.38 -19.25 -13.29
N LYS A 105 -22.91 -18.05 -12.96
CA LYS A 105 -21.61 -17.86 -12.31
C LYS A 105 -21.77 -17.53 -10.83
N LEU A 106 -20.96 -18.16 -9.99
CA LEU A 106 -20.74 -17.76 -8.61
C LEU A 106 -19.61 -16.73 -8.57
N LEU A 107 -19.94 -15.48 -8.26
CA LEU A 107 -18.99 -14.38 -8.17
C LEU A 107 -18.56 -14.19 -6.71
N LEU A 108 -17.27 -14.36 -6.43
CA LEU A 108 -16.69 -14.08 -5.13
C LEU A 108 -16.22 -12.62 -5.12
N LEU A 109 -16.93 -11.79 -4.38
CA LEU A 109 -16.78 -10.33 -4.34
C LEU A 109 -16.04 -9.97 -3.05
N ALA A 110 -14.76 -9.62 -3.09
CA ALA A 110 -13.94 -9.45 -1.87
C ALA A 110 -13.57 -7.98 -1.53
N PRO A 111 -14.52 -7.02 -1.50
CA PRO A 111 -14.19 -5.61 -1.38
C PRO A 111 -13.63 -5.23 0.00
N THR A 112 -13.90 -5.99 1.05
CA THR A 112 -13.49 -5.66 2.42
C THR A 112 -12.76 -6.82 3.11
N MET A 113 -12.10 -7.67 2.30
CA MET A 113 -11.38 -8.85 2.78
C MET A 113 -10.21 -8.53 3.72
N PHE A 114 -9.59 -7.37 3.53
CA PHE A 114 -8.44 -6.87 4.32
C PHE A 114 -8.76 -5.53 5.00
N VAL A 115 -9.91 -5.45 5.68
CA VAL A 115 -10.31 -4.25 6.44
C VAL A 115 -10.27 -4.56 7.93
N GLY A 116 -9.81 -3.60 8.74
CA GLY A 116 -9.67 -3.73 10.19
C GLY A 116 -8.24 -3.50 10.65
N ARG A 117 -8.05 -3.21 11.94
CA ARG A 117 -6.74 -2.80 12.50
C ARG A 117 -5.64 -3.83 12.22
N ASP A 118 -5.94 -5.11 12.42
CA ASP A 118 -4.94 -6.18 12.22
C ASP A 118 -4.48 -6.26 10.76
N TRP A 119 -5.39 -6.08 9.80
CA TRP A 119 -5.07 -6.04 8.37
C TRP A 119 -4.38 -4.74 7.96
N GLU A 120 -4.78 -3.60 8.51
CA GLU A 120 -4.13 -2.30 8.28
C GLU A 120 -2.67 -2.33 8.75
N ASP A 121 -2.38 -2.97 9.89
CA ASP A 121 -1.02 -3.16 10.38
C ASP A 121 -0.25 -4.20 9.57
N ARG A 122 -0.88 -5.34 9.25
CA ARG A 122 -0.26 -6.43 8.48
C ARG A 122 0.10 -6.03 7.04
N LEU A 123 -0.71 -5.17 6.41
CA LEU A 123 -0.56 -4.73 5.02
C LEU A 123 0.00 -3.31 4.89
N ARG A 124 0.60 -2.79 5.96
CA ARG A 124 1.25 -1.49 5.93
C ARG A 124 2.41 -1.51 4.91
N PRO A 125 2.51 -0.50 4.01
CA PRO A 125 3.61 -0.44 3.07
C PRO A 125 4.97 -0.45 3.75
N SER A 126 5.86 -1.34 3.31
CA SER A 126 7.24 -1.44 3.80
C SER A 126 8.21 -1.70 2.66
N LEU A 127 9.35 -1.00 2.69
CA LEU A 127 10.40 -1.16 1.69
C LEU A 127 11.18 -2.47 1.88
N LEU A 128 11.35 -2.92 3.12
CA LEU A 128 12.19 -4.06 3.48
C LEU A 128 11.39 -5.36 3.64
N GLU A 129 10.15 -5.25 4.08
CA GLU A 129 9.32 -6.41 4.42
C GLU A 129 8.08 -6.38 3.53
N ARG A 130 7.99 -7.33 2.60
CA ARG A 130 6.78 -7.49 1.78
C ARG A 130 6.05 -8.75 2.21
N PRO A 131 4.75 -8.68 2.51
CA PRO A 131 3.99 -9.88 2.84
C PRO A 131 3.96 -10.82 1.64
N ASP A 132 4.16 -12.11 1.86
CA ASP A 132 3.91 -13.12 0.84
C ASP A 132 2.40 -13.17 0.55
N PRO A 133 1.96 -12.83 -0.68
CA PRO A 133 0.56 -12.86 -1.05
C PRO A 133 -0.08 -14.21 -0.77
N THR A 134 0.61 -15.31 -1.09
CA THR A 134 0.08 -16.66 -0.91
C THR A 134 -0.20 -16.94 0.55
N GLN A 135 0.75 -16.60 1.43
CA GLN A 135 0.57 -16.74 2.87
C GLN A 135 -0.61 -15.90 3.37
N VAL A 136 -0.71 -14.63 2.97
CA VAL A 136 -1.82 -13.75 3.40
C VAL A 136 -3.18 -14.28 2.96
N GLY A 137 -3.31 -14.79 1.74
CA GLY A 137 -4.56 -15.43 1.31
C GLY A 137 -4.90 -16.63 2.19
N LEU A 138 -3.91 -17.46 2.52
CA LEU A 138 -4.12 -18.62 3.38
C LEU A 138 -4.57 -18.22 4.79
N GLU A 139 -4.09 -17.10 5.32
CA GLU A 139 -4.51 -16.55 6.63
C GLU A 139 -6.01 -16.21 6.65
N THR A 140 -6.59 -15.82 5.51
CA THR A 140 -8.05 -15.62 5.35
C THR A 140 -8.83 -16.89 5.00
N GLY A 141 -8.14 -18.00 4.76
CA GLY A 141 -8.74 -19.23 4.21
C GLY A 141 -9.14 -19.13 2.74
N LEU A 142 -8.68 -18.12 1.99
CA LEU A 142 -9.03 -17.93 0.58
C LEU A 142 -7.79 -17.99 -0.32
N GLN A 143 -7.84 -18.87 -1.32
CA GLN A 143 -6.82 -18.99 -2.36
C GLN A 143 -7.48 -18.89 -3.74
N PRO A 144 -7.45 -17.72 -4.40
CA PRO A 144 -8.14 -17.52 -5.68
C PRO A 144 -7.78 -18.55 -6.76
N ARG A 145 -6.51 -19.01 -6.76
CA ARG A 145 -6.00 -20.02 -7.69
C ARG A 145 -6.71 -21.36 -7.60
N ASN A 146 -7.22 -21.73 -6.43
CA ASN A 146 -7.91 -23.01 -6.25
C ASN A 146 -9.17 -23.09 -7.13
N PHE A 147 -9.82 -21.95 -7.36
CA PHE A 147 -11.02 -21.86 -8.19
C PHE A 147 -10.74 -21.88 -9.70
N TYR A 148 -9.48 -21.82 -10.15
CA TYR A 148 -9.16 -21.78 -11.59
C TYR A 148 -9.53 -23.06 -12.34
N THR A 149 -9.68 -24.18 -11.62
CA THR A 149 -10.18 -25.45 -12.19
C THR A 149 -11.71 -25.45 -12.39
N GLN A 150 -12.42 -24.51 -11.77
CA GLN A 150 -13.88 -24.36 -11.85
C GLN A 150 -14.24 -22.97 -12.41
N PRO A 151 -14.26 -22.77 -13.74
CA PRO A 151 -14.39 -21.44 -14.38
C PRO A 151 -15.74 -20.72 -14.13
N ASN A 152 -16.68 -21.38 -13.46
CA ASN A 152 -17.95 -20.78 -13.02
C ASN A 152 -17.90 -20.25 -11.58
N ILE A 153 -16.84 -20.52 -10.81
CA ILE A 153 -16.54 -19.82 -9.56
C ILE A 153 -15.47 -18.77 -9.87
N VAL A 154 -15.87 -17.51 -9.89
CA VAL A 154 -15.02 -16.41 -10.35
C VAL A 154 -14.68 -15.51 -9.16
N PHE A 155 -13.40 -15.50 -8.79
CA PHE A 155 -12.88 -14.51 -7.84
C PHE A 155 -12.63 -13.19 -8.58
N LEU A 156 -13.42 -12.16 -8.28
CA LEU A 156 -13.25 -10.84 -8.89
C LEU A 156 -12.14 -10.10 -8.15
N GLN A 157 -11.17 -9.55 -8.90
CA GLN A 157 -10.14 -8.70 -8.33
C GLN A 157 -10.80 -7.44 -7.73
N PRO A 158 -10.77 -7.23 -6.41
CA PRO A 158 -11.40 -6.07 -5.82
C PRO A 158 -10.52 -4.83 -6.02
N ARG A 159 -11.16 -3.71 -6.37
CA ARG A 159 -10.58 -2.37 -6.45
C ARG A 159 -11.49 -1.42 -5.68
N ARG A 160 -11.06 -0.97 -4.50
CA ARG A 160 -11.83 0.01 -3.73
C ARG A 160 -11.56 1.40 -4.27
N MET A 161 -12.63 2.11 -4.59
CA MET A 161 -12.62 3.44 -5.18
C MET A 161 -12.50 4.50 -4.09
N VAL A 162 -11.30 4.62 -3.51
CA VAL A 162 -11.00 5.53 -2.38
C VAL A 162 -10.34 6.86 -2.82
N GLY A 163 -10.60 7.31 -4.04
CA GLY A 163 -9.94 8.49 -4.63
C GLY A 163 -10.11 9.78 -3.80
N PHE A 164 -11.18 9.87 -3.03
CA PHE A 164 -11.52 10.99 -2.16
C PHE A 164 -11.10 10.79 -0.69
N ALA A 165 -10.48 9.66 -0.34
CA ALA A 165 -10.04 9.38 1.01
C ALA A 165 -8.64 9.97 1.29
N ASP A 166 -8.29 10.08 2.58
CA ASP A 166 -6.96 10.48 3.00
C ASP A 166 -5.86 9.58 2.43
N PHE A 167 -4.65 10.14 2.31
CA PHE A 167 -3.50 9.41 1.77
C PHE A 167 -3.19 8.11 2.53
N SER A 168 -3.47 8.06 3.83
CA SER A 168 -3.32 6.85 4.66
C SER A 168 -4.27 5.72 4.30
N VAL A 169 -5.51 6.05 3.95
CA VAL A 169 -6.46 5.05 3.45
C VAL A 169 -6.03 4.60 2.06
N ARG A 170 -5.63 5.54 1.20
CA ARG A 170 -5.12 5.25 -0.13
C ARG A 170 -3.85 4.38 -0.10
N SER A 171 -2.99 4.53 0.90
CA SER A 171 -1.75 3.75 1.02
C SER A 171 -1.98 2.26 1.22
N ALA A 172 -2.95 1.90 2.06
CA ALA A 172 -3.32 0.50 2.28
C ALA A 172 -3.86 -0.13 0.98
N GLU A 173 -4.61 0.62 0.18
CA GLU A 173 -5.14 0.12 -1.10
C GLU A 173 -4.06 -0.20 -2.12
N TYR A 174 -2.94 0.54 -2.15
CA TYR A 174 -1.83 0.23 -3.05
C TYR A 174 -1.21 -1.13 -2.72
N GLU A 175 -0.94 -1.39 -1.45
CA GLU A 175 -0.38 -2.68 -1.00
C GLU A 175 -1.39 -3.81 -1.19
N MET A 176 -2.66 -3.59 -0.85
CA MET A 176 -3.73 -4.54 -1.13
C MET A 176 -3.81 -4.88 -2.62
N ALA A 177 -3.75 -3.89 -3.52
CA ALA A 177 -3.78 -4.12 -4.95
C ALA A 177 -2.56 -4.92 -5.46
N GLN A 178 -1.37 -4.70 -4.89
CA GLN A 178 -0.19 -5.52 -5.20
C GLN A 178 -0.34 -6.94 -4.67
N LEU A 179 -0.81 -7.10 -3.44
CA LEU A 179 -1.05 -8.39 -2.80
C LEU A 179 -2.09 -9.22 -3.57
N LEU A 180 -3.21 -8.61 -3.95
CA LEU A 180 -4.27 -9.27 -4.72
C LEU A 180 -3.80 -9.72 -6.10
N ARG A 181 -2.93 -8.93 -6.75
CA ARG A 181 -2.25 -9.37 -7.99
C ARG A 181 -1.34 -10.57 -7.72
N GLY A 182 -0.58 -10.54 -6.62
CA GLY A 182 0.27 -11.63 -6.19
C GLY A 182 -0.51 -12.93 -5.85
N LEU A 183 -1.70 -12.82 -5.28
CA LEU A 183 -2.58 -13.96 -4.95
C LEU A 183 -3.01 -14.75 -6.19
N GLN A 184 -3.26 -14.06 -7.31
CA GLN A 184 -3.47 -14.70 -8.61
C GLN A 184 -2.15 -15.26 -9.17
N GLY A 185 -1.05 -14.56 -8.88
CA GLY A 185 0.33 -14.73 -9.36
C GLY A 185 0.45 -14.98 -10.86
N SER A 186 1.42 -15.79 -11.30
CA SER A 186 1.77 -15.94 -12.73
C SER A 186 0.68 -16.55 -13.62
N SER A 187 -0.25 -17.32 -13.05
CA SER A 187 -1.34 -17.95 -13.82
C SER A 187 -2.49 -16.96 -13.92
N ARG A 188 -2.93 -16.63 -15.14
CA ARG A 188 -4.12 -15.80 -15.32
C ARG A 188 -5.37 -16.60 -14.96
N SER A 189 -6.33 -15.95 -14.28
CA SER A 189 -7.68 -16.50 -14.12
C SER A 189 -8.24 -16.90 -15.49
N PRO A 190 -8.88 -18.07 -15.63
CA PRO A 190 -9.52 -18.46 -16.89
C PRO A 190 -10.64 -17.50 -17.28
N VAL A 191 -11.26 -16.83 -16.29
CA VAL A 191 -12.27 -15.79 -16.48
C VAL A 191 -11.80 -14.57 -15.69
N PRO A 192 -11.07 -13.62 -16.29
CA PRO A 192 -10.63 -12.42 -15.60
C PRO A 192 -11.83 -11.53 -15.28
N GLY A 193 -11.89 -11.06 -14.05
CA GLY A 193 -12.97 -10.17 -13.61
C GLY A 193 -12.56 -9.24 -12.48
N VAL A 194 -13.26 -8.12 -12.38
CA VAL A 194 -12.95 -7.02 -11.47
C VAL A 194 -14.21 -6.54 -10.75
N LEU A 195 -14.05 -6.17 -9.48
CA LEU A 195 -15.06 -5.48 -8.69
C LEU A 195 -14.56 -4.08 -8.36
N PHE A 196 -15.24 -3.05 -8.86
CA PHE A 196 -15.07 -1.67 -8.42
C PHE A 196 -16.02 -1.40 -7.26
N TYR A 197 -15.46 -1.34 -6.05
CA TYR A 197 -16.23 -1.10 -4.83
C TYR A 197 -16.11 0.36 -4.39
N HIS A 198 -17.23 1.07 -4.29
CA HIS A 198 -17.30 2.46 -3.85
C HIS A 198 -17.68 2.50 -2.36
N PRO A 199 -16.71 2.57 -1.43
CA PRO A 199 -17.03 2.66 -0.01
C PRO A 199 -17.73 4.00 0.28
N PRO A 200 -18.74 4.02 1.18
CA PRO A 200 -19.27 5.28 1.66
C PRO A 200 -18.20 6.02 2.49
N GLN A 201 -18.22 7.34 2.42
CA GLN A 201 -17.54 8.23 3.36
C GLN A 201 -18.53 8.56 4.48
N GLU A 202 -18.12 8.27 5.70
CA GLU A 202 -18.87 8.60 6.90
C GLU A 202 -18.34 9.90 7.50
N LEU A 203 -19.23 10.88 7.66
CA LEU A 203 -18.97 12.10 8.41
C LEU A 203 -19.81 12.08 9.68
N ARG A 204 -19.14 11.99 10.83
CA ARG A 204 -19.80 12.05 12.15
C ARG A 204 -20.11 13.49 12.52
N LEU A 205 -21.34 13.74 12.97
CA LEU A 205 -21.80 15.06 13.41
C LEU A 205 -21.82 15.13 14.93
N THR A 206 -20.65 15.10 15.56
CA THR A 206 -20.51 15.13 17.02
C THR A 206 -21.13 16.36 17.67
N GLY A 207 -21.16 17.50 16.97
CA GLY A 207 -21.83 18.71 17.43
C GLY A 207 -23.35 18.56 17.56
N PHE A 208 -23.98 17.78 16.66
CA PHE A 208 -25.39 17.42 16.79
C PHE A 208 -25.59 16.45 17.96
N ASP A 209 -24.73 15.43 18.06
CA ASP A 209 -24.82 14.44 19.14
C ASP A 209 -24.76 15.10 20.52
N ALA A 210 -23.92 16.12 20.69
CA ALA A 210 -23.77 16.87 21.94
C ALA A 210 -25.02 17.67 22.35
N VAL A 211 -25.84 18.13 21.39
CA VAL A 211 -27.04 18.93 21.65
C VAL A 211 -28.34 18.16 21.44
N SER A 212 -28.26 16.89 21.01
CA SER A 212 -29.42 16.06 20.76
C SER A 212 -30.24 15.87 22.05
N PRO A 213 -31.56 16.11 22.01
CA PRO A 213 -32.44 15.87 23.16
C PRO A 213 -32.63 14.37 23.47
N ILE A 214 -32.22 13.47 22.56
CA ILE A 214 -32.28 12.01 22.73
C ILE A 214 -30.85 11.49 22.91
N GLN A 215 -30.59 10.82 24.04
CA GLN A 215 -29.29 10.24 24.36
C GLN A 215 -29.41 8.73 24.64
N PRO A 216 -28.47 7.90 24.15
CA PRO A 216 -27.30 8.30 23.35
C PRO A 216 -27.67 8.65 21.90
N SER A 217 -27.09 9.74 21.36
CA SER A 217 -27.18 10.09 19.94
C SER A 217 -25.94 9.63 19.17
N TYR A 218 -26.16 9.18 17.93
CA TYR A 218 -25.11 8.93 16.95
C TYR A 218 -25.60 9.34 15.56
N LEU A 219 -25.31 10.58 15.16
CA LEU A 219 -25.65 11.09 13.83
C LEU A 219 -24.44 11.04 12.89
N SER A 220 -24.62 10.36 11.77
CA SER A 220 -23.63 10.25 10.70
C SER A 220 -24.24 10.57 9.32
N ILE A 221 -23.52 11.33 8.50
CA ILE A 221 -23.84 11.50 7.07
C ILE A 221 -23.00 10.50 6.27
N LEU A 222 -23.65 9.75 5.39
CA LEU A 222 -23.00 8.79 4.49
C LEU A 222 -23.07 9.28 3.03
N THR A 223 -21.93 9.65 2.47
CA THR A 223 -21.81 10.08 1.07
C THR A 223 -21.06 9.03 0.27
N GLN A 224 -21.38 8.86 -1.02
CA GLN A 224 -20.62 7.99 -1.91
C GLN A 224 -20.16 8.85 -3.10
N PRO A 225 -19.00 9.52 -2.99
CA PRO A 225 -18.54 10.40 -4.04
C PRO A 225 -18.12 9.59 -5.26
N THR A 226 -18.51 10.07 -6.44
CA THR A 226 -18.18 9.46 -7.73
C THR A 226 -17.46 10.49 -8.59
N VAL A 227 -16.43 10.07 -9.31
CA VAL A 227 -15.70 10.96 -10.24
C VAL A 227 -16.61 11.38 -11.41
N GLY A 228 -16.49 12.62 -11.86
CA GLY A 228 -17.13 13.11 -13.09
C GLY A 228 -16.19 13.00 -14.29
N GLY A 229 -16.63 13.48 -15.44
CA GLY A 229 -15.75 13.64 -16.60
C GLY A 229 -15.19 12.33 -17.16
N TRP A 230 -14.11 12.43 -17.95
CA TRP A 230 -13.46 11.31 -18.63
C TRP A 230 -12.87 10.29 -17.63
N GLU A 231 -12.56 10.72 -16.41
CA GLU A 231 -12.11 9.89 -15.30
C GLU A 231 -13.12 8.81 -14.92
N ALA A 232 -14.41 8.97 -15.23
CA ALA A 232 -15.39 7.91 -15.07
C ALA A 232 -15.00 6.63 -15.85
N ARG A 233 -14.38 6.75 -17.03
CA ARG A 233 -13.94 5.62 -17.86
C ARG A 233 -12.69 4.94 -17.32
N ARG A 234 -11.84 5.67 -16.59
CA ARG A 234 -10.52 5.25 -16.11
C ARG A 234 -10.50 3.83 -15.56
N ARG A 235 -11.38 3.55 -14.61
CA ARG A 235 -11.39 2.27 -13.89
C ARG A 235 -11.66 1.09 -14.82
N PHE A 236 -12.59 1.25 -15.76
CA PHE A 236 -12.97 0.23 -16.73
C PHE A 236 -11.89 0.02 -17.79
N SER A 237 -11.33 1.11 -18.31
CA SER A 237 -10.28 1.06 -19.34
C SER A 237 -8.99 0.45 -18.81
N LEU A 238 -8.57 0.80 -17.58
CA LEU A 238 -7.42 0.17 -16.95
C LEU A 238 -7.67 -1.32 -16.67
N ALA A 239 -8.85 -1.71 -16.18
CA ALA A 239 -9.15 -3.13 -15.95
C ALA A 239 -9.14 -3.96 -17.24
N LEU A 240 -9.70 -3.41 -18.32
CA LEU A 240 -9.67 -4.05 -19.64
C LEU A 240 -8.25 -4.15 -20.18
N GLY A 241 -7.47 -3.05 -20.11
CA GLY A 241 -6.07 -3.01 -20.53
C GLY A 241 -5.19 -3.99 -19.76
N GLU A 242 -5.33 -4.05 -18.44
CA GLU A 242 -4.50 -4.90 -17.57
C GLU A 242 -4.80 -6.40 -17.70
N SER A 243 -6.08 -6.79 -17.82
CA SER A 243 -6.49 -8.18 -17.57
C SER A 243 -7.43 -8.81 -18.59
N ASP A 244 -7.91 -8.05 -19.58
CA ASP A 244 -8.98 -8.47 -20.49
C ASP A 244 -10.27 -8.80 -19.73
N ALA A 245 -10.60 -7.98 -18.72
CA ALA A 245 -11.69 -8.28 -17.80
C ALA A 245 -13.01 -8.57 -18.53
N GLN A 246 -13.44 -9.84 -18.49
CA GLN A 246 -14.68 -10.36 -19.07
C GLN A 246 -15.88 -10.11 -18.17
N ILE A 247 -15.63 -9.89 -16.87
CA ILE A 247 -16.65 -9.55 -15.88
C ILE A 247 -16.24 -8.28 -15.16
N MET A 248 -17.11 -7.27 -15.19
CA MET A 248 -16.93 -6.02 -14.45
C MET A 248 -18.15 -5.78 -13.57
N CYS A 249 -17.94 -5.77 -12.26
CA CYS A 249 -18.95 -5.35 -11.29
C CYS A 249 -18.60 -3.95 -10.76
N ASP A 250 -19.56 -3.04 -10.72
CA ASP A 250 -19.36 -1.67 -10.23
C ASP A 250 -20.48 -1.31 -9.26
N GLY A 251 -20.12 -0.98 -8.02
CA GLY A 251 -21.11 -0.79 -6.97
C GLY A 251 -20.51 -0.63 -5.59
N GLY A 252 -21.34 -0.74 -4.57
CA GLY A 252 -20.96 -0.54 -3.18
C GLY A 252 -22.24 -0.58 -2.36
N TRP A 253 -22.39 0.35 -1.42
CA TRP A 253 -23.68 0.51 -0.74
C TRP A 253 -24.75 1.09 -1.66
N ARG A 254 -24.34 1.86 -2.68
CA ARG A 254 -25.21 2.38 -3.73
C ARG A 254 -24.58 2.18 -5.10
N ILE A 255 -25.42 2.23 -6.13
CA ILE A 255 -24.98 2.27 -7.53
C ILE A 255 -24.46 3.69 -7.83
N PRO A 256 -23.26 3.85 -8.41
CA PRO A 256 -22.78 5.13 -8.92
C PRO A 256 -23.76 5.74 -9.93
N ARG A 257 -24.07 7.03 -9.79
CA ARG A 257 -25.00 7.76 -10.67
C ARG A 257 -24.33 9.01 -11.24
N GLY A 258 -24.81 9.50 -12.38
CA GLY A 258 -24.34 10.74 -13.01
C GLY A 258 -23.16 10.56 -13.96
N GLN A 259 -22.64 9.34 -14.12
CA GLN A 259 -21.55 9.01 -15.04
C GLN A 259 -22.06 8.45 -16.38
N GLU A 260 -23.36 8.21 -16.52
CA GLU A 260 -23.99 7.53 -17.64
C GLU A 260 -23.68 8.19 -19.00
N PRO A 261 -23.69 9.53 -19.14
CA PRO A 261 -23.35 10.17 -20.41
C PRO A 261 -21.92 9.81 -20.87
N MET A 262 -20.96 9.76 -19.94
CA MET A 262 -19.57 9.47 -20.27
C MET A 262 -19.32 7.98 -20.56
N LEU A 263 -20.07 7.10 -19.88
CA LEU A 263 -19.89 5.64 -19.94
C LEU A 263 -20.74 4.96 -21.03
N ARG A 264 -21.76 5.63 -21.57
CA ARG A 264 -22.71 5.04 -22.53
C ARG A 264 -22.02 4.39 -23.73
N THR A 265 -21.18 5.14 -24.43
CA THR A 265 -20.46 4.65 -25.62
C THR A 265 -19.47 3.55 -25.27
N TRP A 266 -18.79 3.70 -24.13
CA TRP A 266 -17.82 2.72 -23.63
C TRP A 266 -18.49 1.37 -23.35
N PHE A 267 -19.59 1.35 -22.60
CA PHE A 267 -20.33 0.12 -22.31
C PHE A 267 -21.03 -0.46 -23.53
N ALA A 268 -21.47 0.38 -24.47
CA ALA A 268 -22.04 -0.07 -25.73
C ALA A 268 -21.02 -0.85 -26.58
N ALA A 269 -19.76 -0.39 -26.62
CA ALA A 269 -18.66 -1.13 -27.25
C ALA A 269 -18.36 -2.43 -26.50
N TYR A 270 -18.14 -2.36 -25.18
CA TYR A 270 -17.79 -3.52 -24.35
C TYR A 270 -18.83 -4.64 -24.44
N ARG A 271 -20.12 -4.31 -24.34
CA ARG A 271 -21.22 -5.31 -24.38
C ARG A 271 -21.39 -6.01 -25.73
N ARG A 272 -20.82 -5.48 -26.81
CA ARG A 272 -20.89 -6.07 -28.16
C ARG A 272 -19.62 -6.80 -28.57
N LEU A 273 -18.56 -6.70 -27.77
CA LEU A 273 -17.44 -7.62 -27.89
C LEU A 273 -17.91 -9.06 -27.58
N PRO A 274 -17.39 -10.06 -28.30
CA PRO A 274 -17.66 -11.45 -27.97
C PRO A 274 -17.08 -11.82 -26.60
N ASN A 275 -17.79 -12.64 -25.84
CA ASN A 275 -17.35 -13.14 -24.54
C ASN A 275 -16.35 -14.29 -24.69
N LEU A 276 -15.12 -13.96 -25.10
CA LEU A 276 -14.02 -14.89 -25.32
C LEU A 276 -12.69 -14.17 -25.03
N PRO A 277 -11.59 -14.88 -24.74
CA PRO A 277 -10.33 -14.24 -24.39
C PRO A 277 -9.70 -13.56 -25.60
N PHE A 278 -9.24 -12.33 -25.41
CA PHE A 278 -8.50 -11.55 -26.39
C PHE A 278 -6.99 -11.62 -26.13
N GLN A 279 -6.22 -11.61 -27.22
CA GLN A 279 -4.76 -11.65 -27.17
C GLN A 279 -4.18 -10.27 -27.48
N ASP A 280 -3.15 -9.87 -26.73
CA ASP A 280 -2.38 -8.66 -27.01
C ASP A 280 -1.78 -8.73 -28.41
N LEU A 281 -1.82 -7.62 -29.13
CA LEU A 281 -1.03 -7.44 -30.34
C LEU A 281 0.41 -7.10 -29.91
N ALA A 282 1.35 -8.04 -30.10
CA ALA A 282 2.68 -7.89 -29.54
C ALA A 282 3.50 -6.80 -30.25
N PRO A 283 4.41 -6.07 -29.57
CA PRO A 283 5.25 -5.06 -30.20
C PRO A 283 6.05 -5.58 -31.41
N GLU A 284 6.47 -6.84 -31.37
CA GLU A 284 7.19 -7.51 -32.45
C GLU A 284 6.31 -7.70 -33.70
N GLU A 285 4.99 -7.81 -33.53
CA GLU A 285 4.02 -7.91 -34.62
C GLU A 285 3.77 -6.57 -35.31
N VAL A 286 4.05 -5.44 -34.65
CA VAL A 286 3.71 -4.09 -35.14
C VAL A 286 4.86 -3.09 -35.17
N GLY A 287 6.09 -3.58 -34.94
CA GLY A 287 7.34 -2.83 -35.05
C GLY A 287 7.68 -1.89 -33.89
N ALA A 288 6.75 -1.62 -32.97
CA ALA A 288 6.96 -0.71 -31.84
C ALA A 288 5.97 -0.95 -30.69
N THR A 289 6.22 -0.31 -29.54
CA THR A 289 5.23 -0.25 -28.46
C THR A 289 3.98 0.52 -28.89
N THR A 290 2.80 0.00 -28.56
CA THR A 290 1.52 0.69 -28.79
C THR A 290 1.09 1.56 -27.62
N GLN A 291 1.90 1.65 -26.55
CA GLN A 291 1.53 2.45 -25.38
C GLN A 291 1.33 3.93 -25.74
N PRO A 292 0.33 4.61 -25.13
CA PRO A 292 -0.53 4.13 -24.04
C PRO A 292 -1.79 3.35 -24.48
N VAL A 293 -1.90 2.93 -25.74
CA VAL A 293 -3.05 2.17 -26.23
C VAL A 293 -2.78 0.67 -26.16
N ARG A 294 -3.64 -0.08 -25.46
CA ARG A 294 -3.65 -1.54 -25.55
C ARG A 294 -4.52 -1.96 -26.72
N ILE A 295 -3.96 -2.74 -27.63
CA ILE A 295 -4.68 -3.30 -28.78
C ILE A 295 -4.76 -4.81 -28.57
N ARG A 296 -5.97 -5.36 -28.58
CA ARG A 296 -6.15 -6.82 -28.57
C ARG A 296 -7.02 -7.31 -29.71
N LYS A 297 -6.78 -8.55 -30.10
CA LYS A 297 -7.51 -9.26 -31.16
C LYS A 297 -8.09 -10.58 -30.67
N ALA A 298 -9.23 -10.96 -31.22
CA ALA A 298 -9.79 -12.27 -31.04
C ALA A 298 -10.68 -12.68 -32.21
N GLN A 299 -10.74 -13.99 -32.48
CA GLN A 299 -11.48 -14.54 -33.60
C GLN A 299 -12.79 -15.16 -33.12
N ARG A 300 -13.87 -14.98 -33.90
CA ARG A 300 -15.11 -15.74 -33.73
C ARG A 300 -15.67 -16.13 -35.10
N GLY A 301 -15.60 -17.41 -35.44
CA GLY A 301 -15.99 -17.89 -36.77
C GLY A 301 -15.06 -17.30 -37.85
N SER A 302 -15.66 -16.68 -38.87
CA SER A 302 -14.95 -16.02 -39.98
C SER A 302 -14.71 -14.53 -39.77
N GLU A 303 -14.91 -14.01 -38.56
CA GLU A 303 -14.77 -12.59 -38.23
C GLU A 303 -13.63 -12.38 -37.22
N TRP A 304 -12.88 -11.29 -37.41
CA TRP A 304 -11.96 -10.76 -36.40
C TRP A 304 -12.63 -9.66 -35.58
N PHE A 305 -12.33 -9.65 -34.29
CA PHE A 305 -12.68 -8.60 -33.36
C PHE A 305 -11.41 -7.96 -32.84
N PHE A 306 -11.37 -6.64 -32.86
CA PHE A 306 -10.30 -5.83 -32.32
C PHE A 306 -10.87 -4.86 -31.31
N TYR A 307 -10.14 -4.61 -30.23
CA TYR A 307 -10.40 -3.43 -29.43
C TYR A 307 -9.12 -2.67 -29.13
N PHE A 308 -9.29 -1.36 -28.99
CA PHE A 308 -8.27 -0.39 -28.66
C PHE A 308 -8.73 0.31 -27.40
N VAL A 309 -7.95 0.21 -26.33
CA VAL A 309 -8.24 0.90 -25.07
C VAL A 309 -7.10 1.84 -24.75
N ASN A 310 -7.42 3.14 -24.63
CA ASN A 310 -6.47 4.14 -24.19
C ASN A 310 -6.31 4.00 -22.66
N GLU A 311 -5.08 3.74 -22.18
CA GLU A 311 -4.78 3.64 -20.75
C GLU A 311 -4.35 4.99 -20.14
N ALA A 312 -4.40 6.09 -20.90
CA ALA A 312 -3.94 7.41 -20.47
C ALA A 312 -5.05 8.45 -20.29
N ALA A 313 -4.70 9.48 -19.51
CA ALA A 313 -5.51 10.65 -19.18
C ALA A 313 -5.50 11.75 -20.26
N PHE A 314 -5.03 11.44 -21.47
CA PHE A 314 -4.92 12.38 -22.59
C PHE A 314 -5.35 11.70 -23.89
N PRO A 315 -5.84 12.47 -24.88
CA PRO A 315 -6.25 11.92 -26.16
C PRO A 315 -5.04 11.39 -26.94
N VAL A 316 -5.28 10.38 -27.77
CA VAL A 316 -4.26 9.72 -28.59
C VAL A 316 -4.78 9.42 -29.99
N THR A 317 -3.89 9.54 -30.96
CA THR A 317 -4.13 9.17 -32.36
C THR A 317 -3.36 7.89 -32.67
N VAL A 318 -4.07 6.84 -33.06
CA VAL A 318 -3.48 5.58 -33.53
C VAL A 318 -3.42 5.58 -35.05
N GLN A 319 -2.23 5.39 -35.60
CA GLN A 319 -1.96 5.25 -37.03
C GLN A 319 -1.52 3.82 -37.30
N ALA A 320 -2.42 3.00 -37.85
CA ALA A 320 -2.17 1.59 -38.12
C ALA A 320 -2.02 1.34 -39.64
N LYS A 321 -0.90 0.75 -40.04
CA LYS A 321 -0.70 0.21 -41.38
C LYS A 321 -1.21 -1.24 -41.40
N LEU A 322 -2.20 -1.51 -42.25
CA LEU A 322 -2.89 -2.80 -42.32
C LEU A 322 -2.72 -3.45 -43.70
N ARG A 323 -2.82 -4.78 -43.75
CA ARG A 323 -3.07 -5.53 -44.98
C ARG A 323 -4.33 -6.36 -44.80
N PHE A 324 -5.24 -6.29 -45.78
CA PHE A 324 -6.49 -7.06 -45.80
C PHE A 324 -7.05 -7.18 -47.24
N PRO A 325 -7.89 -8.18 -47.53
CA PRO A 325 -8.51 -8.35 -48.84
C PRO A 325 -9.47 -7.21 -49.21
N ALA A 326 -9.54 -6.86 -50.49
CA ALA A 326 -10.54 -5.91 -50.99
C ALA A 326 -11.96 -6.35 -50.62
N GLY A 327 -12.82 -5.38 -50.24
CA GLY A 327 -14.17 -5.66 -49.77
C GLY A 327 -14.30 -6.02 -48.28
N THR A 328 -13.19 -6.10 -47.53
CA THR A 328 -13.24 -6.27 -46.07
C THR A 328 -13.98 -5.10 -45.42
N ALA A 329 -15.15 -5.38 -44.85
CA ALA A 329 -15.92 -4.42 -44.07
C ALA A 329 -15.41 -4.36 -42.62
N PHE A 330 -15.08 -3.15 -42.17
CA PHE A 330 -14.78 -2.81 -40.78
C PHE A 330 -16.01 -2.12 -40.17
N ARG A 331 -16.50 -2.63 -39.04
CA ARG A 331 -17.67 -2.08 -38.34
C ARG A 331 -17.35 -1.75 -36.89
N GLU A 332 -17.57 -0.50 -36.53
CA GLU A 332 -17.51 -0.04 -35.14
C GLU A 332 -18.65 -0.67 -34.32
N LEU A 333 -18.37 -1.07 -33.09
CA LEU A 333 -19.31 -1.84 -32.27
C LEU A 333 -20.15 -1.00 -31.31
N SER A 334 -19.73 0.19 -30.85
CA SER A 334 -20.59 1.02 -29.99
C SER A 334 -21.85 1.53 -30.70
N GLY A 335 -21.83 1.64 -32.04
CA GLY A 335 -22.91 2.19 -32.85
C GLY A 335 -23.11 3.70 -32.66
N ALA A 336 -22.22 4.35 -31.90
CA ALA A 336 -22.26 5.78 -31.63
C ALA A 336 -21.20 6.56 -32.42
N ARG A 337 -20.27 5.86 -33.08
CA ARG A 337 -19.15 6.45 -33.81
C ARG A 337 -19.22 6.06 -35.28
N SER A 338 -18.87 7.01 -36.14
CA SER A 338 -18.53 6.71 -37.52
C SER A 338 -17.03 6.45 -37.60
N LEU A 339 -16.63 5.30 -38.11
CA LEU A 339 -15.22 5.00 -38.38
C LEU A 339 -14.91 5.25 -39.85
N PRO A 340 -13.92 6.09 -40.18
CA PRO A 340 -13.45 6.18 -41.56
C PRO A 340 -12.86 4.83 -41.97
N PRO A 341 -13.14 4.35 -43.19
CA PRO A 341 -12.52 3.12 -43.69
C PRO A 341 -10.99 3.31 -43.79
N PRO A 342 -10.19 2.25 -43.61
CA PRO A 342 -8.76 2.32 -43.88
C PRO A 342 -8.53 2.77 -45.34
N ARG A 343 -7.65 3.75 -45.53
CA ARG A 343 -7.35 4.32 -46.85
C ARG A 343 -6.29 3.47 -47.55
N GLY A 344 -6.60 2.94 -48.73
CA GLY A 344 -5.65 2.16 -49.52
C GLY A 344 -4.44 3.00 -49.95
N GLY A 345 -3.26 2.41 -49.79
CA GLY A 345 -1.98 2.91 -50.31
C GLY A 345 -1.55 2.13 -51.56
N ASP A 346 -0.54 2.65 -52.24
CA ASP A 346 -0.08 2.16 -53.55
C ASP A 346 0.63 0.79 -53.48
N ASP A 347 1.01 0.34 -52.27
CA ASP A 347 1.77 -0.90 -51.99
C ASP A 347 0.90 -2.10 -51.55
N GLY A 348 -0.43 -2.00 -51.71
CA GLY A 348 -1.38 -3.02 -51.27
C GLY A 348 -1.58 -3.07 -49.75
N THR A 349 -1.15 -2.03 -49.03
CA THR A 349 -1.47 -1.79 -47.62
C THR A 349 -2.46 -0.65 -47.49
N ALA A 350 -3.10 -0.50 -46.33
CA ALA A 350 -3.98 0.60 -46.05
C ALA A 350 -3.59 1.29 -44.73
N LEU A 351 -3.66 2.62 -44.72
CA LEU A 351 -3.45 3.41 -43.52
C LEU A 351 -4.79 3.67 -42.83
N TRP A 352 -4.84 3.38 -41.53
CA TRP A 352 -6.01 3.60 -40.70
C TRP A 352 -5.67 4.53 -39.54
N THR A 353 -6.35 5.67 -39.48
CA THR A 353 -6.19 6.65 -38.40
C THR A 353 -7.40 6.61 -37.49
N LEU A 354 -7.16 6.41 -36.20
CA LEU A 354 -8.18 6.28 -35.16
C LEU A 354 -7.89 7.27 -34.03
N GLU A 355 -8.89 8.04 -33.64
CA GLU A 355 -8.80 8.97 -32.49
C GLU A 355 -9.45 8.34 -31.26
N LEU A 356 -8.76 8.42 -30.12
CA LEU A 356 -9.24 7.93 -28.83
C LEU A 356 -9.13 9.04 -27.80
N GLU A 357 -10.25 9.33 -27.14
CA GLU A 357 -10.30 10.25 -26.00
C GLU A 357 -9.56 9.67 -24.77
N PRO A 358 -9.34 10.46 -23.70
CA PRO A 358 -8.83 9.95 -22.44
C PRO A 358 -9.64 8.75 -21.95
N TYR A 359 -8.93 7.66 -21.61
CA TYR A 359 -9.49 6.39 -21.17
C TYR A 359 -10.57 5.79 -22.08
N ASP A 360 -10.51 6.04 -23.37
CA ASP A 360 -11.55 5.59 -24.28
C ASP A 360 -11.43 4.11 -24.68
N LEU A 361 -12.56 3.51 -25.11
CA LEU A 361 -12.63 2.19 -25.72
C LEU A 361 -13.24 2.30 -27.12
N LEU A 362 -12.50 1.79 -28.09
CA LEU A 362 -12.97 1.55 -29.44
C LEU A 362 -12.95 0.05 -29.72
N ALA A 363 -14.06 -0.49 -30.22
CA ALA A 363 -14.17 -1.89 -30.58
C ALA A 363 -14.64 -2.01 -32.03
N VAL A 364 -13.95 -2.84 -32.81
CA VAL A 364 -14.18 -3.01 -34.25
C VAL A 364 -14.30 -4.49 -34.60
N ARG A 365 -15.22 -4.80 -35.50
CA ARG A 365 -15.32 -6.10 -36.15
C ARG A 365 -14.89 -5.99 -37.60
N ALA A 366 -14.04 -6.91 -38.05
CA ALA A 366 -13.69 -7.09 -39.45
C ALA A 366 -14.32 -8.39 -40.00
N SER A 367 -14.84 -8.31 -41.22
CA SER A 367 -15.54 -9.42 -41.90
C SER A 367 -14.63 -10.46 -42.56
N SER A 368 -13.31 -10.27 -42.51
CA SER A 368 -12.31 -11.19 -43.06
C SER A 368 -11.33 -11.63 -41.99
N LEU A 369 -10.82 -12.87 -42.12
CA LEU A 369 -9.75 -13.41 -41.29
C LEU A 369 -8.35 -12.96 -41.72
N ASP A 370 -8.21 -12.47 -42.95
CA ASP A 370 -6.91 -12.08 -43.52
C ASP A 370 -6.57 -10.61 -43.21
N VAL A 371 -6.87 -10.16 -41.98
CA VAL A 371 -6.53 -8.81 -41.51
C VAL A 371 -5.26 -8.89 -40.68
N SER A 372 -4.22 -8.19 -41.10
CA SER A 372 -2.94 -8.12 -40.39
C SER A 372 -2.51 -6.68 -40.16
N PHE A 373 -2.03 -6.41 -38.94
CA PHE A 373 -1.34 -5.17 -38.60
C PHE A 373 0.13 -5.33 -39.01
N GLN A 374 0.65 -4.37 -39.77
CA GLN A 374 2.03 -4.34 -40.23
C GLN A 374 2.87 -3.38 -39.37
N GLU A 375 2.29 -2.22 -39.06
CA GLU A 375 2.92 -1.20 -38.24
C GLU A 375 1.82 -0.46 -37.46
N VAL A 376 2.09 -0.13 -36.20
CA VAL A 376 1.21 0.72 -35.41
C VAL A 376 2.03 1.81 -34.74
N LYS A 377 1.67 3.06 -35.03
CA LYS A 377 2.23 4.25 -34.39
C LYS A 377 1.17 4.94 -33.57
N VAL A 378 1.48 5.26 -32.32
CA VAL A 378 0.59 6.01 -31.43
C VAL A 378 1.19 7.38 -31.18
N VAL A 379 0.38 8.42 -31.37
CA VAL A 379 0.77 9.84 -31.25
C VAL A 379 -0.08 10.49 -30.18
N TRP A 380 0.51 11.36 -29.38
CA TRP A 380 -0.16 12.09 -28.30
C TRP A 380 0.42 13.50 -28.14
N PRO A 381 -0.26 14.40 -27.40
CA PRO A 381 0.21 15.77 -27.19
C PRO A 381 1.58 15.84 -26.50
N ARG A 382 2.45 16.76 -26.95
CA ARG A 382 3.81 16.89 -26.40
C ARG A 382 3.81 17.31 -24.92
N GLU A 383 2.77 18.02 -24.51
CA GLU A 383 2.51 18.47 -23.16
C GLU A 383 2.42 17.30 -22.18
N ALA A 384 1.85 16.17 -22.60
CA ALA A 384 1.77 14.97 -21.78
C ALA A 384 3.16 14.38 -21.49
N THR A 385 4.03 14.32 -22.51
CA THR A 385 5.42 13.86 -22.34
C THR A 385 6.19 14.79 -21.40
N GLN A 386 6.00 16.11 -21.52
CA GLN A 386 6.65 17.09 -20.65
C GLN A 386 6.16 17.01 -19.20
N ALA A 387 4.87 16.78 -18.99
CA ALA A 387 4.29 16.59 -17.66
C ALA A 387 4.88 15.33 -16.99
N VAL A 388 4.94 14.20 -17.70
CA VAL A 388 5.55 12.97 -17.18
C VAL A 388 7.04 13.16 -16.90
N ALA A 389 7.79 13.81 -17.80
CA ALA A 389 9.21 14.12 -17.59
C ALA A 389 9.44 14.93 -16.30
N THR A 390 8.56 15.90 -16.04
CA THR A 390 8.61 16.72 -14.81
C THR A 390 8.40 15.87 -13.57
N LEU A 391 7.40 14.98 -13.57
CA LEU A 391 7.14 14.07 -12.46
C LEU A 391 8.31 13.11 -12.19
N VAL A 392 8.93 12.56 -13.25
CA VAL A 392 10.11 11.69 -13.12
C VAL A 392 11.30 12.44 -12.53
N ARG A 393 11.55 13.66 -13.00
CA ARG A 393 12.62 14.51 -12.45
C ARG A 393 12.38 14.84 -10.98
N GLU A 394 11.17 15.28 -10.62
CA GLU A 394 10.82 15.60 -9.23
C GLU A 394 10.96 14.39 -8.30
N LEU A 395 10.57 13.21 -8.78
CA LEU A 395 10.72 11.96 -8.02
C LEU A 395 12.19 11.68 -7.69
N ASN A 396 13.08 11.82 -8.68
CA ASN A 396 14.52 11.63 -8.51
C ASN A 396 15.15 12.68 -7.57
N GLU A 397 14.79 13.96 -7.71
CA GLU A 397 15.26 15.03 -6.81
C GLU A 397 14.87 14.73 -5.36
N ARG A 398 13.61 14.33 -5.12
CA ARG A 398 13.13 14.01 -3.77
C ARG A 398 13.78 12.76 -3.21
N ALA A 399 13.99 11.73 -4.02
CA ALA A 399 14.75 10.56 -3.61
C ALA A 399 16.19 10.92 -3.20
N ALA A 400 16.83 11.85 -3.92
CA ALA A 400 18.16 12.35 -3.57
C ALA A 400 18.18 13.10 -2.22
N THR A 401 17.16 13.90 -1.91
CA THR A 401 17.00 14.58 -0.60
C THR A 401 17.08 13.61 0.58
N LEU A 402 16.62 12.36 0.44
CA LEU A 402 16.69 11.35 1.51
C LEU A 402 18.12 10.90 1.86
N SER A 403 19.14 11.30 1.09
CA SER A 403 20.54 11.09 1.45
C SER A 403 20.96 11.94 2.64
N SER A 404 20.32 13.11 2.79
CA SER A 404 20.52 14.08 3.87
C SER A 404 19.18 14.71 4.25
N PRO A 405 18.30 13.96 4.95
CA PRO A 405 16.96 14.44 5.25
C PRO A 405 17.00 15.67 6.17
N PRO A 406 16.00 16.57 6.15
CA PRO A 406 15.94 17.68 7.09
C PRO A 406 15.69 17.17 8.52
N ALA A 407 16.27 17.88 9.51
CA ALA A 407 15.93 17.65 10.91
C ALA A 407 14.50 18.12 11.21
N TYR A 408 13.79 17.41 12.09
CA TYR A 408 12.46 17.75 12.55
C TYR A 408 12.54 18.51 13.87
N ALA A 409 12.73 19.83 13.80
CA ALA A 409 12.90 20.70 14.96
C ALA A 409 11.56 20.98 15.70
N ALA A 410 10.91 19.94 16.20
CA ALA A 410 9.62 20.02 16.89
C ALA A 410 9.73 19.92 18.42
N LEU A 411 10.87 19.42 18.91
CA LEU A 411 11.12 19.25 20.34
C LEU A 411 11.74 20.52 20.92
N GLU A 412 11.21 21.00 22.04
CA GLU A 412 11.75 22.15 22.75
C GLU A 412 12.91 21.71 23.67
N ASN A 413 14.01 22.47 23.64
CA ASN A 413 15.20 22.23 24.47
C ASN A 413 15.69 20.78 24.39
N ALA A 414 15.91 20.31 23.17
CA ALA A 414 16.34 18.94 22.88
C ALA A 414 17.83 18.73 23.17
N GLU A 415 18.57 19.84 23.21
CA GLU A 415 19.97 20.02 23.59
C GLU A 415 20.19 20.19 25.10
N PHE A 416 19.12 20.28 25.90
CA PHE A 416 19.17 20.43 27.37
C PHE A 416 19.99 21.63 27.88
N GLU A 417 19.80 22.80 27.27
CA GLU A 417 20.46 24.03 27.69
C GLU A 417 19.71 24.73 28.83
N PRO A 418 20.42 25.45 29.72
CA PRO A 418 19.80 26.20 30.80
C PRO A 418 19.07 27.44 30.25
N ARG A 419 17.89 27.75 30.81
CA ARG A 419 17.11 28.95 30.46
C ARG A 419 16.77 29.73 31.72
N SER A 420 17.02 31.03 31.69
CA SER A 420 16.81 31.93 32.84
C SER A 420 15.35 31.90 33.30
N GLY A 421 15.10 31.51 34.55
CA GLY A 421 13.78 31.57 35.18
C GLY A 421 12.84 30.38 34.91
N GLU A 422 13.31 29.27 34.33
CA GLU A 422 12.51 28.07 34.06
C GLU A 422 12.72 26.93 35.09
N ALA A 423 11.96 25.83 34.93
CA ALA A 423 12.04 24.61 35.74
C ALA A 423 13.44 23.96 35.70
N ALA A 424 13.66 22.94 36.55
CA ALA A 424 14.94 22.22 36.65
C ALA A 424 15.47 21.68 35.30
N VAL A 425 14.57 21.37 34.36
CA VAL A 425 14.88 21.11 32.94
C VAL A 425 13.89 21.92 32.09
N PRO A 426 14.30 23.07 31.51
CA PRO A 426 13.43 23.94 30.71
C PRO A 426 12.75 23.20 29.55
N GLY A 427 11.44 23.38 29.35
CA GLY A 427 10.67 22.69 28.30
C GLY A 427 10.25 21.25 28.61
N TRP A 428 10.63 20.70 29.77
CA TRP A 428 10.34 19.31 30.16
C TRP A 428 9.75 19.22 31.57
N ASN A 429 8.91 18.21 31.80
CA ASN A 429 8.29 17.91 33.09
C ASN A 429 9.02 16.75 33.75
N ALA A 430 9.73 17.05 34.85
CA ALA A 430 10.47 16.07 35.64
C ALA A 430 9.59 15.44 36.72
N SER A 431 9.72 14.13 36.92
CA SER A 431 9.09 13.37 37.99
C SER A 431 10.14 12.45 38.61
N ALA A 432 10.56 12.78 39.83
CA ALA A 432 11.55 12.02 40.60
C ALA A 432 11.00 11.76 42.01
N PRO A 433 10.50 10.54 42.29
CA PRO A 433 10.12 10.13 43.65
C PRO A 433 11.34 10.11 44.59
N SER A 434 11.10 9.99 45.89
CA SER A 434 12.17 9.93 46.90
C SER A 434 13.24 8.89 46.54
N GLY A 435 14.50 9.31 46.41
CA GLY A 435 15.62 8.47 46.00
C GLY A 435 15.97 8.50 44.50
N GLY A 436 15.24 9.29 43.71
CA GLY A 436 15.57 9.62 42.32
C GLY A 436 16.07 11.06 42.15
N GLU A 437 16.86 11.30 41.10
CA GLU A 437 17.42 12.62 40.77
C GLU A 437 17.26 12.90 39.26
N ILE A 438 16.86 14.13 38.92
CA ILE A 438 16.85 14.67 37.56
C ILE A 438 17.42 16.09 37.63
N ARG A 439 18.47 16.38 36.85
CA ARG A 439 19.04 17.74 36.76
C ARG A 439 19.80 17.93 35.45
N LEU A 440 20.12 19.19 35.15
CA LEU A 440 21.14 19.52 34.16
C LEU A 440 22.55 19.33 34.75
N ASP A 441 23.46 18.77 33.97
CA ASP A 441 24.85 18.52 34.32
C ASP A 441 25.78 19.28 33.38
N ARG A 442 26.69 20.09 33.94
CA ARG A 442 27.64 20.91 33.18
C ARG A 442 29.01 20.26 33.03
N GLU A 443 29.31 19.23 33.83
CA GLU A 443 30.59 18.53 33.83
C GLU A 443 30.61 17.49 32.71
N PHE A 444 29.58 16.64 32.66
CA PHE A 444 29.47 15.58 31.66
C PHE A 444 28.49 16.00 30.56
N ARG A 445 28.97 16.72 29.56
CA ARG A 445 28.20 17.13 28.37
C ARG A 445 28.74 16.50 27.09
N HIS A 446 27.89 16.37 26.08
CA HIS A 446 28.29 15.96 24.73
C HIS A 446 28.38 17.19 23.83
N GLY A 447 27.26 17.89 23.66
CA GLY A 447 27.15 19.17 22.97
C GLY A 447 27.00 20.33 23.96
N GLY A 448 27.05 21.57 23.45
CA GLY A 448 26.59 22.74 24.19
C GLY A 448 27.22 22.99 25.58
N GLU A 449 26.42 23.48 26.53
CA GLU A 449 26.83 23.84 27.90
C GLU A 449 26.43 22.81 28.95
N SER A 450 25.38 22.01 28.73
CA SER A 450 24.92 20.99 29.67
C SER A 450 24.26 19.78 29.02
N SER A 451 24.14 18.69 29.78
CA SER A 451 23.34 17.51 29.43
C SER A 451 22.29 17.20 30.50
N LEU A 452 21.39 16.27 30.21
CA LEU A 452 20.44 15.73 31.18
C LEU A 452 21.10 14.60 31.99
N PHE A 453 21.10 14.72 33.32
CA PHE A 453 21.43 13.63 34.24
C PHE A 453 20.18 13.05 34.89
N MET A 454 20.08 11.72 34.91
CA MET A 454 19.03 10.98 35.63
C MET A 454 19.65 9.87 36.46
N ALA A 455 19.23 9.74 37.72
CA ALA A 455 19.63 8.66 38.60
C ALA A 455 18.45 8.11 39.40
N SER A 456 18.48 6.81 39.68
CA SER A 456 17.49 6.13 40.53
C SER A 456 18.16 5.05 41.38
N ASN A 457 17.67 4.90 42.61
CA ASN A 457 18.01 3.79 43.51
C ASN A 457 17.02 2.61 43.43
N GLY A 458 16.00 2.67 42.56
CA GLY A 458 15.01 1.60 42.37
C GLY A 458 13.62 2.09 41.96
N SER A 459 13.21 3.28 42.37
CA SER A 459 11.92 3.89 41.98
C SER A 459 11.96 4.43 40.55
N GLN A 460 10.84 4.40 39.83
CA GLN A 460 10.82 4.95 38.46
C GLN A 460 11.02 6.48 38.48
N VAL A 461 11.98 6.94 37.67
CA VAL A 461 12.29 8.37 37.46
C VAL A 461 11.99 8.71 36.01
N GLY A 462 11.27 9.80 35.77
CA GLY A 462 10.74 10.14 34.45
C GLY A 462 10.91 11.61 34.08
N LEU A 463 11.28 11.87 32.83
CA LEU A 463 11.26 13.19 32.22
C LEU A 463 10.37 13.15 30.97
N VAL A 464 9.39 14.05 30.86
CA VAL A 464 8.42 14.09 29.75
C VAL A 464 8.48 15.44 29.04
N SER A 465 8.57 15.43 27.71
CA SER A 465 8.59 16.66 26.92
C SER A 465 7.24 17.37 26.95
N ARG A 466 7.24 18.66 26.61
CA ARG A 466 6.01 19.30 26.12
C ARG A 466 5.49 18.58 24.87
N PRO A 467 4.16 18.55 24.64
CA PRO A 467 3.60 17.97 23.43
C PRO A 467 4.10 18.68 22.18
N PHE A 468 4.46 17.92 21.16
CA PHE A 468 4.87 18.41 19.84
C PHE A 468 4.01 17.81 18.72
N PRO A 469 3.91 18.45 17.55
CA PRO A 469 3.07 17.94 16.48
C PRO A 469 3.50 16.53 16.02
N ALA A 470 2.52 15.65 15.77
CA ALA A 470 2.80 14.35 15.16
C ALA A 470 3.23 14.51 13.69
N PRO A 471 4.31 13.85 13.24
CA PRO A 471 4.72 13.88 11.84
C PRO A 471 3.68 13.18 10.96
N ARG A 472 3.39 13.77 9.80
CA ARG A 472 2.41 13.23 8.83
C ARG A 472 3.01 12.22 7.87
N THR A 473 4.31 11.98 7.98
CA THR A 473 5.08 11.03 7.15
C THR A 473 4.87 9.57 7.58
N GLY A 474 4.21 9.32 8.71
CA GLY A 474 3.98 7.97 9.23
C GLY A 474 5.23 7.32 9.83
N ARG A 475 6.29 8.10 10.01
CA ARG A 475 7.52 7.65 10.67
C ARG A 475 8.20 8.75 11.47
N LEU A 476 8.94 8.34 12.49
CA LEU A 476 9.79 9.22 13.29
C LEU A 476 11.02 8.45 13.74
N THR A 477 12.18 9.00 13.45
CA THR A 477 13.44 8.54 14.01
C THR A 477 13.88 9.49 15.10
N ILE A 478 14.22 8.93 16.26
CA ILE A 478 14.74 9.64 17.42
C ILE A 478 16.21 9.22 17.55
N SER A 479 17.12 10.18 17.52
CA SER A 479 18.52 9.94 17.87
C SER A 479 18.88 10.73 19.12
N LEU A 480 19.68 10.14 20.00
CA LEU A 480 20.16 10.78 21.20
C LEU A 480 21.56 10.24 21.54
N TRP A 481 22.34 11.03 22.24
CA TRP A 481 23.60 10.60 22.82
C TRP A 481 23.36 10.16 24.25
N VAL A 482 23.91 9.02 24.63
CA VAL A 482 23.84 8.52 26.00
C VAL A 482 25.19 8.07 26.51
N ARG A 483 25.35 8.12 27.83
CA ARG A 483 26.46 7.48 28.54
C ARG A 483 26.02 7.04 29.93
N THR A 484 26.79 6.15 30.53
CA THR A 484 26.69 5.82 31.95
C THR A 484 28.05 5.99 32.62
N ARG A 485 28.12 5.94 33.95
CA ARG A 485 29.40 5.98 34.67
C ARG A 485 30.05 4.60 34.75
N ASN A 486 29.24 3.55 34.89
CA ASN A 486 29.71 2.19 35.08
C ASN A 486 29.03 1.24 34.09
N PRO A 487 29.71 0.85 33.00
CA PRO A 487 29.15 -0.07 31.99
C PRO A 487 28.83 -1.46 32.54
N ARG A 488 29.34 -1.84 33.72
CA ARG A 488 28.97 -3.10 34.38
C ARG A 488 27.60 -3.03 35.07
N LEU A 489 27.09 -1.83 35.33
CA LEU A 489 25.80 -1.57 35.95
C LEU A 489 24.90 -0.83 34.93
N GLN A 490 24.39 -1.59 33.97
CA GLN A 490 23.55 -1.04 32.90
C GLN A 490 22.21 -0.50 33.46
N PRO A 491 21.83 0.76 33.20
CA PRO A 491 20.55 1.31 33.64
C PRO A 491 19.40 0.79 32.76
N PRO A 492 18.21 0.47 33.31
CA PRO A 492 17.03 0.09 32.53
C PRO A 492 16.28 1.34 32.02
N LEU A 493 16.83 2.01 31.00
CA LEU A 493 16.25 3.22 30.40
C LEU A 493 15.22 2.84 29.33
N ARG A 494 14.04 3.47 29.40
CA ARG A 494 13.03 3.46 28.35
C ARG A 494 12.92 4.83 27.70
N VAL A 495 12.96 4.84 26.37
CA VAL A 495 12.61 6.00 25.55
C VAL A 495 11.22 5.75 24.99
N VAL A 496 10.24 6.53 25.42
CA VAL A 496 8.81 6.30 25.14
C VAL A 496 8.27 7.44 24.30
N LEU A 497 7.58 7.11 23.22
CA LEU A 497 6.80 8.02 22.41
C LEU A 497 5.33 7.75 22.68
N ALA A 498 4.61 8.75 23.18
CA ALA A 498 3.21 8.62 23.61
C ALA A 498 2.32 9.65 22.92
N GLY A 499 1.07 9.26 22.67
CA GLY A 499 -0.01 10.11 22.17
C GLY A 499 -1.33 9.35 22.21
N GLU A 500 -2.32 9.85 21.48
CA GLU A 500 -3.64 9.22 21.34
C GLU A 500 -4.04 9.08 19.88
N GLN A 501 -4.63 7.95 19.53
CA GLN A 501 -5.21 7.70 18.22
C GLN A 501 -6.68 7.31 18.39
N ARG A 502 -7.60 8.13 17.85
CA ARG A 502 -9.05 7.89 17.96
C ARG A 502 -9.53 7.65 19.40
N GLY A 503 -8.97 8.38 20.37
CA GLY A 503 -9.29 8.25 21.80
C GLY A 503 -8.72 7.01 22.49
N GLN A 504 -7.82 6.28 21.84
CA GLN A 504 -7.08 5.16 22.43
C GLN A 504 -5.61 5.54 22.62
N PRO A 505 -4.95 5.08 23.69
CA PRO A 505 -3.54 5.38 23.91
C PRO A 505 -2.68 4.76 22.80
N PHE A 506 -1.82 5.58 22.21
CA PHE A 506 -0.78 5.16 21.27
C PHE A 506 0.57 5.27 21.97
N VAL A 507 1.26 4.14 22.15
CA VAL A 507 2.57 4.09 22.81
C VAL A 507 3.55 3.24 22.00
N ARG A 508 4.75 3.77 21.81
CA ARG A 508 5.92 3.04 21.31
C ARG A 508 7.08 3.29 22.25
N PHE A 509 7.89 2.28 22.51
CA PHE A 509 9.07 2.46 23.35
C PHE A 509 10.25 1.61 22.87
N ALA A 510 11.44 2.09 23.17
CA ALA A 510 12.68 1.33 23.07
C ALA A 510 13.30 1.18 24.46
N GLU A 511 13.90 0.03 24.71
CA GLU A 511 14.67 -0.26 25.92
C GLU A 511 16.16 -0.11 25.60
N VAL A 512 16.90 0.45 26.55
CA VAL A 512 18.34 0.72 26.45
C VAL A 512 19.00 0.31 27.78
N GLY A 513 20.18 -0.30 27.70
CA GLY A 513 20.96 -0.79 28.84
C GLY A 513 20.49 -2.18 29.25
N VAL A 514 19.50 -2.26 30.14
CA VAL A 514 18.87 -3.54 30.54
C VAL A 514 17.48 -3.65 29.93
N SER A 515 17.15 -4.83 29.40
CA SER A 515 15.82 -5.17 28.92
C SER A 515 15.09 -6.09 29.90
N PRO A 516 14.15 -5.58 30.71
CA PRO A 516 13.23 -6.42 31.47
C PRO A 516 12.42 -7.38 30.59
N SER A 517 12.24 -7.04 29.31
CA SER A 517 11.53 -7.87 28.34
C SER A 517 12.37 -8.99 27.71
N GLY A 518 13.66 -9.11 28.10
CA GLY A 518 14.57 -10.14 27.60
C GLY A 518 15.07 -9.93 26.16
N ARG A 519 14.86 -8.73 25.59
CA ARG A 519 15.30 -8.39 24.23
C ARG A 519 16.76 -7.94 24.22
N GLY A 520 17.46 -8.17 23.11
CA GLY A 520 18.77 -7.58 22.88
C GLY A 520 18.66 -6.06 22.76
N VAL A 521 19.25 -5.32 23.68
CA VAL A 521 19.21 -3.85 23.74
C VAL A 521 20.61 -3.25 23.66
N PRO A 522 20.76 -2.00 23.16
CA PRO A 522 22.05 -1.33 23.15
C PRO A 522 22.57 -1.13 24.59
N ALA A 523 23.81 -1.54 24.85
CA ALA A 523 24.49 -1.25 26.10
C ALA A 523 25.09 0.16 26.09
N LEU A 524 25.12 0.80 27.26
CA LEU A 524 25.77 2.09 27.46
C LEU A 524 27.24 1.90 27.85
N ASP A 525 28.07 2.86 27.44
CA ASP A 525 29.47 2.93 27.83
C ASP A 525 29.76 4.18 28.68
N VAL A 526 30.99 4.30 29.17
CA VAL A 526 31.51 5.53 29.78
C VAL A 526 31.62 6.66 28.78
N ASP A 527 31.93 6.33 27.53
CA ASP A 527 31.98 7.28 26.43
C ASP A 527 30.60 7.51 25.83
N TRP A 528 30.35 8.75 25.43
CA TRP A 528 29.12 9.13 24.74
C TRP A 528 28.94 8.29 23.49
N SER A 529 27.78 7.63 23.41
CA SER A 529 27.43 6.73 22.32
C SER A 529 26.06 7.11 21.74
N PRO A 530 25.92 7.13 20.41
CA PRO A 530 24.66 7.48 19.78
C PRO A 530 23.71 6.29 19.79
N ILE A 531 22.44 6.56 20.09
CA ILE A 531 21.34 5.61 19.98
C ILE A 531 20.34 6.14 18.98
N VAL A 532 19.87 5.26 18.11
CA VAL A 532 18.84 5.56 17.12
C VAL A 532 17.65 4.62 17.33
N ILE A 533 16.48 5.22 17.48
CA ILE A 533 15.21 4.54 17.66
C ILE A 533 14.32 4.91 16.49
N GLU A 534 13.85 3.90 15.78
CA GLU A 534 13.02 4.08 14.59
C GLU A 534 11.59 3.66 14.88
N VAL A 535 10.66 4.62 14.80
CA VAL A 535 9.23 4.37 14.84
C VAL A 535 8.71 4.45 13.40
N ARG A 536 8.55 3.29 12.76
CA ARG A 536 8.16 3.19 11.34
C ARG A 536 6.66 3.06 11.13
N ASP A 537 5.91 2.96 12.22
CA ASP A 537 4.50 2.61 12.23
C ASP A 537 3.63 3.70 12.85
N LEU A 538 4.01 4.98 12.71
CA LEU A 538 3.15 6.08 13.12
C LEU A 538 1.91 6.18 12.22
N PRO A 539 0.71 6.36 12.79
CA PRO A 539 -0.47 6.72 12.01
C PRO A 539 -0.26 8.06 11.29
N MET A 540 -0.46 8.09 9.97
CA MET A 540 -0.33 9.32 9.18
C MET A 540 -1.49 10.32 9.39
N THR A 541 -2.60 9.88 10.01
CA THR A 541 -3.77 10.72 10.33
C THR A 541 -4.37 10.31 11.68
N GLY A 542 -5.01 11.28 12.36
CA GLY A 542 -5.77 11.04 13.58
C GLY A 542 -4.96 10.79 14.85
N LEU A 543 -3.67 11.12 14.83
CA LEU A 543 -2.78 11.09 16.01
C LEU A 543 -2.80 12.47 16.70
N SER A 544 -2.94 12.49 18.01
CA SER A 544 -2.77 13.70 18.83
C SER A 544 -1.33 14.23 18.75
N PRO A 545 -1.03 15.44 19.26
CA PRO A 545 0.34 15.81 19.59
C PRO A 545 1.02 14.71 20.40
N LEU A 546 2.30 14.47 20.09
CA LEU A 546 3.13 13.43 20.69
C LEU A 546 3.94 14.01 21.85
N GLN A 547 4.30 13.14 22.78
CA GLN A 547 5.26 13.43 23.85
C GLN A 547 6.38 12.41 23.83
N LEU A 548 7.61 12.89 24.06
CA LEU A 548 8.79 12.06 24.25
C LEU A 548 9.06 11.95 25.75
N GLN A 549 9.26 10.74 26.24
CA GLN A 549 9.54 10.47 27.63
C GLN A 549 10.81 9.64 27.78
N PHE A 550 11.66 10.04 28.71
CA PHE A 550 12.75 9.23 29.24
C PHE A 550 12.32 8.67 30.59
N ALA A 551 12.34 7.36 30.75
CA ALA A 551 11.94 6.68 31.97
C ALA A 551 13.01 5.70 32.42
N LEU A 552 13.65 5.98 33.55
CA LEU A 552 14.55 5.06 34.23
C LEU A 552 13.72 4.16 35.15
N THR A 553 13.58 2.88 34.79
CA THR A 553 12.59 1.96 35.40
C THR A 553 13.14 1.09 36.54
N GLY A 554 14.36 1.36 36.97
CA GLY A 554 15.07 0.62 38.01
C GLY A 554 16.38 1.32 38.36
N PRO A 555 17.25 0.69 39.18
CA PRO A 555 18.45 1.34 39.67
C PRO A 555 19.47 1.62 38.56
N GLY A 556 20.14 2.76 38.65
CA GLY A 556 21.21 3.14 37.73
C GLY A 556 21.33 4.64 37.54
N GLU A 557 22.29 5.05 36.74
CA GLU A 557 22.48 6.45 36.34
C GLU A 557 22.81 6.55 34.85
N VAL A 558 22.30 7.61 34.22
CA VAL A 558 22.43 7.87 32.80
C VAL A 558 22.53 9.36 32.53
N TRP A 559 23.39 9.73 31.58
CA TRP A 559 23.38 11.05 30.97
C TRP A 559 22.83 10.93 29.55
N ILE A 560 22.02 11.92 29.16
CA ILE A 560 21.36 12.01 27.85
C ILE A 560 21.63 13.39 27.29
N ASP A 561 21.96 13.48 26.02
CA ASP A 561 22.24 14.75 25.36
C ASP A 561 21.88 14.73 23.85
N ASP A 562 21.78 15.91 23.25
CA ASP A 562 21.61 16.13 21.80
C ASP A 562 20.49 15.27 21.19
N VAL A 563 19.27 15.39 21.74
CA VAL A 563 18.10 14.69 21.20
C VAL A 563 17.72 15.31 19.86
N GLN A 564 17.58 14.47 18.84
CA GLN A 564 17.22 14.91 17.50
C GLN A 564 16.12 14.04 16.94
N LEU A 565 15.17 14.69 16.26
CA LEU A 565 14.06 14.05 15.60
C LEU A 565 14.24 14.16 14.09
N CYS A 566 13.88 13.11 13.35
CA CYS A 566 13.83 13.13 11.89
C CYS A 566 12.63 12.33 11.39
N GLU A 567 11.72 12.97 10.64
CA GLU A 567 10.52 12.34 10.09
C GLU A 567 10.72 11.74 8.68
N LEU A 568 11.93 11.86 8.11
CA LEU A 568 12.31 11.41 6.76
C LEU A 568 13.64 10.63 6.76
N ALA A 569 14.05 10.06 7.88
CA ALA A 569 15.22 9.19 7.94
C ALA A 569 14.89 7.85 7.26
N PHE A 570 15.66 7.48 6.23
CA PHE A 570 15.58 6.18 5.58
C PHE A 570 16.91 5.45 5.75
N THR A 571 16.83 4.16 6.05
CA THR A 571 18.03 3.33 6.19
C THR A 571 18.72 3.14 4.84
N LYS A 572 20.01 2.76 4.86
CA LYS A 572 20.73 2.43 3.62
C LYS A 572 20.01 1.32 2.83
N GLY A 573 19.46 0.32 3.52
CA GLY A 573 18.68 -0.75 2.90
C GLY A 573 17.38 -0.24 2.29
N GLU A 574 16.64 0.60 3.01
CA GLU A 574 15.41 1.20 2.49
C GLU A 574 15.67 2.08 1.27
N ARG A 575 16.73 2.91 1.28
CA ARG A 575 17.08 3.73 0.11
C ARG A 575 17.45 2.89 -1.11
N LEU A 576 18.09 1.75 -0.91
CA LEU A 576 18.39 0.82 -2.00
C LEU A 576 17.11 0.22 -2.60
N GLU A 577 16.16 -0.23 -1.77
CA GLU A 577 14.87 -0.74 -2.22
C GLU A 577 14.03 0.35 -2.92
N LEU A 578 14.09 1.58 -2.40
CA LEU A 578 13.44 2.72 -3.03
C LEU A 578 14.05 3.01 -4.41
N PHE A 579 15.37 2.96 -4.55
CA PHE A 579 16.04 3.12 -5.84
C PHE A 579 15.62 2.04 -6.85
N LYS A 580 15.49 0.78 -6.42
CA LYS A 580 14.99 -0.32 -7.27
C LYS A 580 13.56 -0.08 -7.77
N LEU A 581 12.74 0.68 -7.03
CA LEU A 581 11.40 1.07 -7.44
C LEU A 581 11.39 2.25 -8.42
N ILE A 582 12.33 3.20 -8.27
CA ILE A 582 12.38 4.43 -9.06
C ILE A 582 13.12 4.23 -10.39
N ALA A 583 14.22 3.49 -10.41
CA ALA A 583 15.04 3.29 -11.61
C ALA A 583 14.25 2.76 -12.83
N PRO A 584 13.30 1.80 -12.68
CA PRO A 584 12.51 1.36 -13.82
C PRO A 584 11.56 2.44 -14.36
N VAL A 585 11.15 3.44 -13.56
CA VAL A 585 10.29 4.55 -14.01
C VAL A 585 10.99 5.35 -15.11
N GLU A 586 12.26 5.69 -14.89
CA GLU A 586 13.06 6.42 -15.88
C GLU A 586 13.31 5.56 -17.13
N ALA A 587 13.59 4.26 -16.96
CA ALA A 587 13.74 3.35 -18.08
C ALA A 587 12.48 3.26 -18.94
N LYS A 588 11.30 3.07 -18.31
CA LYS A 588 10.00 3.05 -18.99
C LYS A 588 9.72 4.34 -19.74
N PHE A 589 10.02 5.49 -19.12
CA PHE A 589 9.88 6.79 -19.77
C PHE A 589 10.76 6.93 -21.02
N ARG A 590 12.06 6.58 -20.92
CA ARG A 590 13.00 6.65 -22.05
C ARG A 590 12.63 5.69 -23.20
N ASN A 591 12.04 4.54 -22.88
CA ASN A 591 11.61 3.54 -23.86
C ASN A 591 10.25 3.89 -24.53
N GLY A 592 9.62 5.01 -24.17
CA GLY A 592 8.30 5.38 -24.68
C GLY A 592 7.14 4.58 -24.09
N GLU A 593 7.38 3.79 -23.03
CA GLU A 593 6.38 3.00 -22.31
C GLU A 593 5.63 3.88 -21.30
N ILE A 594 4.95 4.91 -21.83
CA ILE A 594 4.40 6.02 -21.05
C ILE A 594 3.27 5.60 -20.09
N ALA A 595 2.41 4.64 -20.47
CA ALA A 595 1.34 4.16 -19.60
C ALA A 595 1.90 3.40 -18.40
N ASP A 596 2.91 2.56 -18.60
CA ASP A 596 3.59 1.86 -17.52
C ASP A 596 4.32 2.85 -16.59
N CYS A 597 4.99 3.85 -17.16
CA CYS A 597 5.62 4.93 -16.39
C CYS A 597 4.62 5.65 -15.49
N ILE A 598 3.47 6.07 -16.03
CA ILE A 598 2.39 6.72 -15.25
C ILE A 598 1.89 5.79 -14.15
N ARG A 599 1.63 4.51 -14.46
CA ARG A 599 1.15 3.53 -13.47
C ARG A 599 2.13 3.35 -12.32
N MET A 600 3.45 3.40 -12.59
CA MET A 600 4.48 3.36 -11.56
C MET A 600 4.51 4.64 -10.73
N LEU A 601 4.45 5.82 -11.37
CA LEU A 601 4.39 7.13 -10.70
C LEU A 601 3.17 7.29 -9.79
N GLU A 602 2.07 6.62 -10.12
CA GLU A 602 0.87 6.60 -9.30
C GLU A 602 0.94 5.64 -8.10
N GLY A 603 2.00 4.83 -7.98
CA GLY A 603 2.20 3.89 -6.87
C GLY A 603 2.47 4.57 -5.51
N PHE A 604 2.38 3.80 -4.43
CA PHE A 604 2.50 4.34 -3.06
C PHE A 604 3.80 5.12 -2.82
N TRP A 605 4.97 4.52 -3.06
CA TRP A 605 6.26 5.16 -2.74
C TRP A 605 6.53 6.44 -3.56
N PRO A 606 6.30 6.48 -4.89
CA PRO A 606 6.37 7.73 -5.64
C PRO A 606 5.44 8.83 -5.12
N GLN A 607 4.17 8.50 -4.83
CA GLN A 607 3.22 9.45 -4.26
C GLN A 607 3.63 9.91 -2.84
N TYR A 608 4.17 9.00 -2.04
CA TYR A 608 4.71 9.29 -0.71
C TYR A 608 5.85 10.32 -0.79
N LEU A 609 6.81 10.12 -1.70
CA LEU A 609 7.93 11.04 -1.88
C LEU A 609 7.45 12.42 -2.33
N VAL A 610 6.59 12.48 -3.35
CA VAL A 610 6.04 13.74 -3.87
C VAL A 610 5.29 14.52 -2.79
N ARG A 611 4.56 13.82 -1.91
CA ARG A 611 3.79 14.45 -0.84
C ARG A 611 4.63 14.90 0.35
N ASN A 612 5.59 14.08 0.78
CA ASN A 612 6.23 14.23 2.09
C ASN A 612 7.68 14.72 2.03
N VAL A 613 8.40 14.51 0.93
CA VAL A 613 9.82 14.84 0.84
C VAL A 613 10.00 16.16 0.09
N PRO A 614 10.60 17.19 0.69
CA PRO A 614 10.83 18.46 0.00
C PRO A 614 11.80 18.30 -1.17
N ARG A 615 11.64 19.15 -2.19
CA ARG A 615 12.58 19.24 -3.31
C ARG A 615 13.89 19.86 -2.84
N SER A 616 15.01 19.42 -3.40
CA SER A 616 16.34 19.82 -2.94
C SER A 616 16.66 21.30 -3.22
N ASP A 617 16.07 21.88 -4.26
CA ASP A 617 16.17 23.30 -4.65
C ASP A 617 15.60 24.25 -3.58
N ILE A 618 14.51 23.87 -2.91
CA ILE A 618 13.91 24.64 -1.79
C ILE A 618 14.85 24.66 -0.57
N LEU A 619 15.66 23.61 -0.37
CA LEU A 619 16.63 23.55 0.72
C LEU A 619 17.86 24.43 0.49
N VAL A 620 18.21 24.73 -0.77
CA VAL A 620 19.33 25.63 -1.12
C VAL A 620 19.00 27.08 -0.76
N GLY A 621 17.73 27.52 -0.88
CA GLY A 621 17.28 28.87 -0.50
C GLY A 621 17.29 29.17 1.01
N ARG A 622 17.55 28.16 1.86
CA ARG A 622 17.66 28.30 3.33
C ARG A 622 19.11 28.22 3.85
N LYS A 623 20.10 28.16 2.97
CA LYS A 623 21.52 28.28 3.37
C LYS A 623 21.81 29.72 3.78
N THR A 624 21.70 30.03 5.07
CA THR A 624 22.58 31.05 5.65
C THR A 624 24.02 30.53 5.53
N GLU A 625 24.85 31.30 4.83
CA GLU A 625 26.28 31.01 4.71
C GLU A 625 26.92 30.97 6.11
N PRO A 626 27.67 29.91 6.45
CA PRO A 626 28.55 29.94 7.61
C PRO A 626 29.76 30.85 7.30
N PRO A 627 30.30 31.57 8.29
CA PRO A 627 31.48 32.39 8.08
C PRO A 627 32.70 31.53 7.71
N PRO A 628 33.63 32.05 6.89
CA PRO A 628 34.73 31.27 6.35
C PRO A 628 35.67 30.83 7.47
N ARG A 629 35.95 29.52 7.54
CA ARG A 629 37.06 28.98 8.36
C ARG A 629 38.39 29.08 7.61
N PRO A 630 39.53 29.29 8.30
CA PRO A 630 40.84 29.38 7.68
C PRO A 630 41.28 28.03 7.09
N GLN A 631 42.04 28.09 6.00
CA GLN A 631 42.57 26.95 5.27
C GLN A 631 43.48 26.08 6.16
N ALA A 632 43.16 24.79 6.27
CA ALA A 632 44.06 23.76 6.80
C ALA A 632 44.28 22.65 5.77
N GLN A 633 45.51 22.14 5.77
CA GLN A 633 46.17 21.38 4.73
C GLN A 633 45.58 19.98 4.47
N THR A 634 45.79 19.49 3.25
CA THR A 634 45.35 18.20 2.69
C THR A 634 45.80 16.98 3.51
N PRO A 635 44.91 16.05 3.90
CA PRO A 635 45.31 14.75 4.45
C PRO A 635 45.60 13.70 3.35
N PRO A 636 46.45 12.69 3.62
CA PRO A 636 46.87 11.68 2.64
C PRO A 636 45.78 10.61 2.37
N PRO A 637 45.90 9.81 1.29
CA PRO A 637 44.83 8.95 0.79
C PRO A 637 44.52 7.76 1.71
N LYS A 638 43.21 7.49 1.92
CA LYS A 638 42.68 6.38 2.73
C LYS A 638 42.80 5.02 2.01
N GLN A 639 43.24 4.01 2.77
CA GLN A 639 43.18 2.58 2.42
C GLN A 639 41.74 2.02 2.48
N PRO A 640 41.46 0.90 1.78
CA PRO A 640 40.09 0.40 1.56
C PRO A 640 39.41 -0.09 2.85
N GLU A 641 38.15 0.33 3.04
CA GLU A 641 37.30 0.05 4.20
C GLU A 641 36.96 -1.45 4.32
N LYS A 642 37.22 -2.01 5.51
CA LYS A 642 36.66 -3.29 5.98
C LYS A 642 35.17 -3.12 6.31
N THR A 643 34.45 -4.24 6.21
CA THR A 643 33.01 -4.45 6.47
C THR A 643 32.43 -3.58 7.59
N ALA A 644 31.36 -2.83 7.28
CA ALA A 644 30.79 -1.79 8.13
C ALA A 644 30.18 -2.32 9.45
N GLY A 645 30.77 -1.91 10.57
CA GLY A 645 30.20 -2.05 11.93
C GLY A 645 28.99 -1.14 12.19
N PHE A 646 28.38 -1.27 13.37
CA PHE A 646 27.19 -0.54 13.83
C PHE A 646 27.25 0.97 13.55
N LEU A 647 28.37 1.63 13.86
CA LEU A 647 28.59 3.07 13.61
C LEU A 647 28.46 3.47 12.14
N GLY A 648 28.85 2.59 11.20
CA GLY A 648 28.70 2.82 9.76
C GLY A 648 27.23 2.77 9.30
N ARG A 649 26.38 2.01 10.00
CA ARG A 649 24.93 2.00 9.73
C ARG A 649 24.26 3.27 10.23
N VAL A 650 24.66 3.76 11.41
CA VAL A 650 24.11 4.98 12.00
C VAL A 650 24.52 6.23 11.19
N ARG A 651 25.79 6.32 10.77
CA ARG A 651 26.30 7.42 9.92
C ARG A 651 25.58 7.53 8.57
N GLY A 652 25.06 6.42 8.04
CA GLY A 652 24.33 6.39 6.78
C GLY A 652 22.88 6.88 6.86
N MET A 653 22.28 6.92 8.06
CA MET A 653 20.88 7.26 8.30
C MET A 653 20.65 8.74 8.64
N LEU A 654 21.70 9.41 9.13
CA LEU A 654 21.63 10.80 9.60
C LEU A 654 22.05 11.82 8.51
N PRO A 655 21.51 13.05 8.56
CA PRO A 655 21.89 14.14 7.65
C PRO A 655 23.39 14.46 7.66
N GLU A 656 23.93 15.03 6.59
CA GLU A 656 25.39 15.30 6.48
C GLU A 656 25.99 16.15 7.61
N ARG A 657 25.21 17.08 8.17
CA ARG A 657 25.64 17.89 9.33
C ARG A 657 25.70 17.09 10.65
N LEU A 658 25.24 15.84 10.63
CA LEU A 658 25.06 14.95 11.78
C LEU A 658 25.85 13.64 11.61
N ARG A 659 26.70 13.55 10.58
CA ARG A 659 27.64 12.44 10.38
C ARG A 659 28.87 12.64 11.27
N PHE A 660 28.97 11.88 12.36
CA PHE A 660 30.20 11.70 13.15
C PHE A 660 31.25 10.91 12.35
#